data_AF-A0A2A2JVL3-F1
#
_entry.id   AF-A0A2A2JVL3-F1
#
_cell.length_a   1.000
_cell.length_b   1.000
_cell.length_c   1.000
_cell.angle_alpha   90.00
_cell.angle_beta   90.00
_cell.angle_gamma   90.00
#
_symmetry.space_group_name_H-M   'P 1'
#
loop_
_entity.id
_entity.type
_entity.pdbx_description
1 polymer ?
#
loop_
_entity_poly.entity_id
_entity_poly.type
_entity_poly.pdbx_seq_one_letter_code
_entity_poly.pdbx_strand_id
1 'polypeptide(L)'
;MLAQWELAEVACEGLLSIVDSSFVDVYALAHYPFNVAVVAQLLNDTPLFRAVCRIISEDCDAYQNPLSHDRRASEAASLVALQLLSSAMCRHSVLRLSVRSAESDILLATLPMLLMTPIHASTQMSMLDAIFQYLEQADQLPRHSLCAARILRDLCASGASQQRHIVELLRSRHSLQTHIRAVRTALSIQTIDYQLADVLLRDENSITLSQARGETARILLEIFADAVELSPQSANICTYTFAFTPNQNGKLYEDEASTGFQQLLSALESVMESKSPLELPYSALVEPMFRLLQRLVSPRCSFSSAILRFLRMSDFVPRLLQCAFLCDTVADEEDDHSLQTILCMRRLVASSVLHIAATEITTLLTAGYLDKPKELYSLLLEASSKIQRMDSSMAEDRDSSVDCLLFSLMKFGCPENRSTGRQLAYPTFIHFDAHRLPELLDLCNSVTVFGISQFDVEYMHRLLRREIDATGAEETDSIENEMRMILAYCTELNADLLVTGSAEQLISACAELFNVFALFAPVPFIANQTQFVMLRDACFLAIEVASSSTDACVAAVSSCVCRLTEAICALAVTTFDEKSTIRQELSTILLPLLELIMQPSQRTSKTKFNLYTACHSCLKTCYDGNVAVRELQKTDEDWLLSAGSSAAGDTLCTTISAVAHLIGKTLANDISNLPPQYKLFLAILRVNEWDSQFTSQSRFPFTSASVISLGN
;
A
#
# COMPACT_ATOMS: atom_id res chain seq x y z
N MET A 1 47.67 5.47 -17.80
CA MET A 1 46.36 4.88 -17.49
C MET A 1 46.14 4.79 -15.98
N LEU A 2 46.99 4.14 -15.19
CA LEU A 2 46.79 4.04 -13.71
C LEU A 2 46.65 5.42 -13.02
N ALA A 3 47.57 6.36 -13.29
CA ALA A 3 47.49 7.73 -12.78
C ALA A 3 46.28 8.55 -13.27
N GLN A 4 45.62 8.14 -14.35
CA GLN A 4 44.39 8.80 -14.83
C GLN A 4 43.16 8.33 -14.03
N TRP A 5 43.13 7.04 -13.68
CA TRP A 5 42.06 6.48 -12.85
C TRP A 5 42.12 6.97 -11.40
N GLU A 6 43.32 7.05 -10.82
CA GLU A 6 43.52 7.62 -9.47
C GLU A 6 43.09 9.10 -9.41
N LEU A 7 43.42 9.89 -10.45
CA LEU A 7 42.96 11.28 -10.54
C LEU A 7 41.44 11.37 -10.66
N ALA A 8 40.83 10.49 -11.46
CA ALA A 8 39.39 10.43 -11.64
C ALA A 8 38.67 10.06 -10.34
N GLU A 9 39.19 9.08 -9.59
CA GLU A 9 38.70 8.67 -8.28
C GLU A 9 38.71 9.86 -7.30
N VAL A 10 39.87 10.47 -7.06
CA VAL A 10 39.99 11.60 -6.10
C VAL A 10 39.14 12.80 -6.52
N ALA A 11 39.05 13.09 -7.82
CA ALA A 11 38.21 14.18 -8.31
C ALA A 11 36.72 13.89 -8.09
N CYS A 12 36.26 12.66 -8.37
CA CYS A 12 34.89 12.25 -8.11
C CYS A 12 34.57 12.22 -6.61
N GLU A 13 35.50 11.80 -5.74
CA GLU A 13 35.32 11.81 -4.29
C GLU A 13 35.15 13.25 -3.76
N GLY A 14 36.00 14.17 -4.23
CA GLY A 14 35.88 15.59 -3.90
C GLY A 14 34.52 16.15 -4.31
N LEU A 15 34.05 15.85 -5.52
CA LEU A 15 32.73 16.27 -5.99
C LEU A 15 31.59 15.59 -5.22
N LEU A 16 31.73 14.32 -4.88
CA LEU A 16 30.73 13.57 -4.12
C LEU A 16 30.54 14.19 -2.74
N SER A 17 31.63 14.54 -2.05
CA SER A 17 31.56 15.23 -0.75
C SER A 17 30.80 16.57 -0.82
N ILE A 18 30.93 17.30 -1.94
CA ILE A 18 30.20 18.55 -2.20
C ILE A 18 28.72 18.28 -2.46
N VAL A 19 28.40 17.25 -3.26
CA VAL A 19 27.02 16.88 -3.58
C VAL A 19 26.29 16.32 -2.36
N ASP A 20 26.94 15.49 -1.54
CA ASP A 20 26.35 14.91 -0.35
C ASP A 20 26.07 15.97 0.72
N SER A 21 26.96 16.96 0.86
CA SER A 21 26.74 18.14 1.70
C SER A 21 25.82 19.19 1.07
N SER A 22 25.40 19.03 -0.18
CA SER A 22 24.52 19.98 -0.87
C SER A 22 23.06 19.80 -0.47
N PHE A 23 22.46 20.88 0.02
CA PHE A 23 21.02 21.00 0.17
C PHE A 23 20.44 21.65 -1.08
N VAL A 24 19.34 21.09 -1.57
CA VAL A 24 18.64 21.63 -2.72
C VAL A 24 17.25 22.04 -2.26
N ASP A 25 17.09 23.32 -1.97
CA ASP A 25 15.82 23.97 -1.69
C ASP A 25 15.84 25.40 -2.26
N VAL A 26 14.72 26.12 -2.14
CA VAL A 26 14.58 27.50 -2.62
C VAL A 26 15.61 28.43 -1.99
N TYR A 27 15.94 28.22 -0.71
CA TYR A 27 16.90 29.04 0.02
C TYR A 27 18.34 28.78 -0.43
N ALA A 28 18.70 27.51 -0.63
CA ALA A 28 20.01 27.08 -1.10
C ALA A 28 20.29 27.57 -2.52
N LEU A 29 19.27 27.59 -3.39
CA LEU A 29 19.35 28.23 -4.70
C LEU A 29 19.72 29.71 -4.61
N ALA A 30 19.23 30.42 -3.59
CA ALA A 30 19.50 31.84 -3.40
C ALA A 30 20.86 32.14 -2.73
N HIS A 31 21.35 31.27 -1.84
CA HIS A 31 22.51 31.55 -0.98
C HIS A 31 23.74 30.67 -1.22
N TYR A 32 23.57 29.47 -1.80
CA TYR A 32 24.64 28.47 -1.98
C TYR A 32 24.79 28.05 -3.45
N PRO A 33 25.17 28.99 -4.35
CA PRO A 33 25.15 28.75 -5.79
C PRO A 33 26.19 27.72 -6.24
N PHE A 34 27.29 27.52 -5.52
CA PHE A 34 28.34 26.59 -5.94
C PHE A 34 27.90 25.13 -5.88
N ASN A 35 27.39 24.69 -4.72
CA ASN A 35 26.93 23.31 -4.52
C ASN A 35 25.77 22.98 -5.49
N VAL A 36 24.83 23.91 -5.63
CA VAL A 36 23.70 23.77 -6.56
C VAL A 36 24.17 23.77 -8.02
N ALA A 37 25.18 24.57 -8.38
CA ALA A 37 25.75 24.57 -9.73
C ALA A 37 26.43 23.24 -10.07
N VAL A 38 27.15 22.61 -9.13
CA VAL A 38 27.76 21.28 -9.34
C VAL A 38 26.67 20.24 -9.63
N VAL A 39 25.62 20.21 -8.81
CA VAL A 39 24.47 19.31 -9.03
C VAL A 39 23.80 19.61 -10.38
N ALA A 40 23.57 20.87 -10.72
CA ALA A 40 22.97 21.27 -12.00
C ALA A 40 23.85 20.89 -13.20
N GLN A 41 25.19 20.91 -13.07
CA GLN A 41 26.09 20.45 -14.12
C GLN A 41 26.04 18.93 -14.31
N LEU A 42 25.94 18.17 -13.22
CA LEU A 42 25.77 16.71 -13.27
C LEU A 42 24.39 16.29 -13.80
N LEU A 43 23.38 17.15 -13.69
CA LEU A 43 22.01 16.93 -14.16
C LEU A 43 21.69 17.62 -15.49
N ASN A 44 22.72 17.92 -16.27
CA ASN A 44 22.62 18.45 -17.63
C ASN A 44 23.69 17.83 -18.52
N ASP A 45 23.51 17.90 -19.84
CA ASP A 45 24.48 17.42 -20.82
C ASP A 45 25.69 18.37 -20.91
N THR A 46 26.49 18.39 -19.84
CA THR A 46 27.68 19.23 -19.66
C THR A 46 28.96 18.41 -19.82
N PRO A 47 30.13 19.07 -19.98
CA PRO A 47 31.41 18.37 -19.97
C PRO A 47 31.66 17.55 -18.70
N LEU A 48 31.17 18.02 -17.55
CA LEU A 48 31.28 17.29 -16.29
C LEU A 48 30.47 15.99 -16.33
N PHE A 49 29.19 16.07 -16.70
CA PHE A 49 28.33 14.89 -16.85
C PHE A 49 28.94 13.88 -17.85
N ARG A 50 29.37 14.34 -19.03
CA ARG A 50 29.99 13.48 -20.04
C ARG A 50 31.29 12.84 -19.56
N ALA A 51 32.11 13.55 -18.78
CA ALA A 51 33.34 12.99 -18.20
C ALA A 51 33.03 11.86 -17.21
N VAL A 52 32.02 12.05 -16.36
CA VAL A 52 31.58 11.02 -15.40
C VAL A 52 31.01 9.81 -16.14
N CYS A 53 30.12 10.01 -17.12
CA CYS A 53 29.60 8.90 -17.94
C CYS A 53 30.71 8.16 -18.71
N ARG A 54 31.75 8.88 -19.14
CA ARG A 54 32.90 8.28 -19.82
C ARG A 54 33.71 7.34 -18.93
N ILE A 55 33.97 7.73 -17.68
CA ILE A 55 34.63 6.87 -16.68
C ILE A 55 33.87 5.53 -16.56
N ILE A 56 32.55 5.62 -16.50
CA ILE A 56 31.65 4.47 -16.35
C ILE A 56 31.65 3.61 -17.62
N SER A 57 31.52 4.22 -18.81
CA SER A 57 31.54 3.45 -20.07
C SER A 57 32.87 2.75 -20.33
N GLU A 58 34.00 3.42 -20.02
CA GLU A 58 35.32 2.84 -20.21
C GLU A 58 35.56 1.65 -19.25
N ASP A 59 35.00 1.67 -18.03
CA ASP A 59 35.03 0.51 -17.13
C ASP A 59 34.18 -0.66 -17.65
N CYS A 60 32.98 -0.40 -18.17
CA CYS A 60 32.16 -1.42 -18.81
C CYS A 60 32.88 -2.08 -20.00
N ASP A 61 33.53 -1.29 -20.86
CA ASP A 61 34.32 -1.81 -21.98
C ASP A 61 35.53 -2.63 -21.49
N ALA A 62 36.20 -2.16 -20.43
CA ALA A 62 37.34 -2.85 -19.83
C ALA A 62 36.96 -4.22 -19.24
N TYR A 63 35.73 -4.37 -18.73
CA TYR A 63 35.23 -5.64 -18.19
C TYR A 63 34.95 -6.68 -19.28
N GLN A 64 34.49 -6.26 -20.46
CA GLN A 64 34.26 -7.16 -21.58
C GLN A 64 35.57 -7.75 -22.14
N ASN A 65 36.73 -7.24 -21.71
CA ASN A 65 38.04 -7.73 -22.11
C ASN A 65 38.50 -8.90 -21.21
N PRO A 66 38.65 -10.13 -21.74
CA PRO A 66 38.97 -11.33 -20.94
C PRO A 66 40.35 -11.30 -20.25
N LEU A 67 41.20 -10.31 -20.55
CA LEU A 67 42.56 -10.17 -20.02
C LEU A 67 42.64 -9.29 -18.74
N SER A 68 41.55 -8.66 -18.31
CA SER A 68 41.54 -7.64 -17.24
C SER A 68 40.94 -8.10 -15.90
N HIS A 69 40.55 -9.38 -15.78
CA HIS A 69 39.67 -9.84 -14.70
C HIS A 69 40.22 -9.77 -13.26
N ASP A 70 41.54 -9.74 -13.04
CA ASP A 70 42.08 -9.90 -11.68
C ASP A 70 42.34 -8.59 -10.91
N ARG A 71 42.57 -7.45 -11.58
CA ARG A 71 42.72 -6.11 -10.94
C ARG A 71 42.39 -4.98 -11.91
N ARG A 72 41.17 -4.47 -11.86
CA ARG A 72 40.75 -3.31 -12.67
C ARG A 72 41.10 -2.02 -11.96
N ALA A 73 42.05 -1.27 -12.52
CA ALA A 73 42.38 0.07 -12.03
C ALA A 73 41.21 1.07 -12.13
N SER A 74 40.20 0.77 -12.95
CA SER A 74 38.99 1.58 -13.14
C SER A 74 37.89 1.33 -12.10
N GLU A 75 38.00 0.27 -11.28
CA GLU A 75 36.90 -0.17 -10.41
C GLU A 75 36.54 0.85 -9.34
N ALA A 76 37.54 1.42 -8.65
CA ALA A 76 37.33 2.44 -7.62
C ALA A 76 36.79 3.74 -8.24
N ALA A 77 37.42 4.21 -9.32
CA ALA A 77 36.99 5.41 -10.03
C ALA A 77 35.54 5.30 -10.56
N SER A 78 35.16 4.15 -11.12
CA SER A 78 33.80 3.90 -11.62
C SER A 78 32.78 3.79 -10.50
N LEU A 79 33.15 3.23 -9.34
CA LEU A 79 32.26 3.17 -8.17
C LEU A 79 31.91 4.58 -7.68
N VAL A 80 32.93 5.43 -7.46
CA VAL A 80 32.72 6.79 -6.99
C VAL A 80 31.99 7.63 -8.04
N ALA A 81 32.25 7.42 -9.33
CA ALA A 81 31.50 8.05 -10.41
C ALA A 81 30.00 7.66 -10.40
N LEU A 82 29.69 6.38 -10.16
CA LEU A 82 28.31 5.91 -9.99
C LEU A 82 27.64 6.49 -8.74
N GLN A 83 28.35 6.55 -7.61
CA GLN A 83 27.86 7.18 -6.38
C GLN A 83 27.55 8.66 -6.60
N LEU A 84 28.46 9.39 -7.28
CA LEU A 84 28.28 10.81 -7.62
C LEU A 84 27.03 11.02 -8.48
N LEU A 85 26.84 10.22 -9.53
CA LEU A 85 25.63 10.31 -10.36
C LEU A 85 24.36 9.94 -9.58
N SER A 86 24.40 8.87 -8.78
CA SER A 86 23.27 8.46 -7.96
C SER A 86 22.87 9.54 -6.96
N SER A 87 23.84 10.19 -6.31
CA SER A 87 23.59 11.27 -5.35
C SER A 87 23.08 12.55 -6.04
N ALA A 88 23.56 12.85 -7.25
CA ALA A 88 23.01 13.95 -8.03
C ALA A 88 21.57 13.67 -8.49
N MET A 89 21.29 12.47 -8.99
CA MET A 89 19.99 12.11 -9.58
C MET A 89 18.86 12.02 -8.54
N CYS A 90 19.15 11.58 -7.31
CA CYS A 90 18.14 11.56 -6.26
C CYS A 90 17.63 12.97 -5.89
N ARG A 91 18.43 14.01 -6.16
CA ARG A 91 18.08 15.43 -5.95
C ARG A 91 17.37 16.07 -7.15
N HIS A 92 17.21 15.36 -8.28
CA HIS A 92 16.69 15.94 -9.53
C HIS A 92 15.26 16.51 -9.38
N SER A 93 14.36 15.75 -8.75
CA SER A 93 12.96 16.15 -8.56
C SER A 93 12.85 17.41 -7.70
N VAL A 94 13.55 17.43 -6.57
CA VAL A 94 13.58 18.55 -5.62
C VAL A 94 14.24 19.78 -6.25
N LEU A 95 15.35 19.61 -6.97
CA LEU A 95 16.00 20.71 -7.69
C LEU A 95 15.06 21.33 -8.73
N ARG A 96 14.38 20.50 -9.52
CA ARG A 96 13.46 20.96 -10.55
C ARG A 96 12.28 21.72 -9.98
N LEU A 97 11.75 21.29 -8.83
CA LEU A 97 10.69 22.01 -8.13
C LEU A 97 11.21 23.35 -7.55
N SER A 98 12.39 23.32 -6.93
CA SER A 98 12.98 24.49 -6.29
C SER A 98 13.39 25.57 -7.29
N VAL A 99 13.90 25.18 -8.46
CA VAL A 99 14.19 26.11 -9.57
C VAL A 99 12.93 26.80 -10.07
N ARG A 100 11.80 26.07 -10.14
CA ARG A 100 10.51 26.63 -10.55
C ARG A 100 9.94 27.59 -9.52
N SER A 101 10.02 27.25 -8.24
CA SER A 101 9.50 28.11 -7.16
C SER A 101 10.37 29.31 -6.87
N ALA A 102 11.68 29.22 -7.07
CA ALA A 102 12.63 30.33 -6.97
C ALA A 102 12.65 31.24 -8.21
N GLU A 103 11.87 30.92 -9.27
CA GLU A 103 11.93 31.58 -10.58
C GLU A 103 13.36 31.68 -11.15
N SER A 104 14.16 30.63 -10.93
CA SER A 104 15.56 30.60 -11.35
C SER A 104 15.70 30.30 -12.85
N ASP A 105 16.69 30.92 -13.50
CA ASP A 105 17.02 30.71 -14.92
C ASP A 105 17.69 29.36 -15.22
N ILE A 106 17.92 28.52 -14.22
CA ILE A 106 18.58 27.21 -14.41
C ILE A 106 17.66 26.29 -15.23
N LEU A 107 18.13 25.88 -16.40
CA LEU A 107 17.46 24.86 -17.22
C LEU A 107 17.99 23.48 -16.85
N LEU A 108 17.10 22.54 -16.56
CA LEU A 108 17.43 21.15 -16.24
C LEU A 108 16.91 20.21 -17.31
N ALA A 109 17.78 19.35 -17.80
CA ALA A 109 17.44 18.23 -18.65
C ALA A 109 16.55 17.22 -17.92
N THR A 110 15.76 16.45 -18.66
CA THR A 110 15.01 15.32 -18.12
C THR A 110 15.91 14.09 -17.99
N LEU A 111 15.79 13.31 -16.91
CA LEU A 111 16.60 12.09 -16.71
C LEU A 111 16.55 11.10 -17.89
N PRO A 112 15.40 10.81 -18.53
CA PRO A 112 15.39 9.94 -19.71
C PRO A 112 16.27 10.46 -20.85
N MET A 113 16.33 11.78 -21.07
CA MET A 113 17.17 12.35 -22.12
C MET A 113 18.67 12.16 -21.79
N LEU A 114 19.07 12.41 -20.55
CA LEU A 114 20.46 12.22 -20.12
C LEU A 114 20.91 10.76 -20.17
N LEU A 115 20.09 9.85 -19.65
CA LEU A 115 20.45 8.45 -19.47
C LEU A 115 20.35 7.62 -20.75
N MET A 116 19.52 8.05 -21.70
CA MET A 116 19.30 7.34 -22.96
C MET A 116 20.16 7.88 -24.12
N THR A 117 20.78 9.04 -23.98
CA THR A 117 21.69 9.55 -25.03
C THR A 117 22.97 8.71 -25.04
N PRO A 118 23.50 8.33 -26.22
CA PRO A 118 24.78 7.61 -26.31
C PRO A 118 25.89 8.41 -25.63
N ILE A 119 26.71 7.73 -24.83
CA ILE A 119 27.81 8.37 -24.08
C ILE A 119 28.92 8.83 -25.03
N HIS A 120 29.16 8.07 -26.10
CA HIS A 120 30.07 8.42 -27.17
C HIS A 120 29.38 8.33 -28.53
N ALA A 121 29.80 9.16 -29.49
CA ALA A 121 29.30 9.06 -30.86
C ALA A 121 29.73 7.76 -31.58
N SER A 122 30.81 7.12 -31.10
CA SER A 122 31.38 5.90 -31.67
C SER A 122 30.78 4.61 -31.09
N THR A 123 30.31 4.62 -29.85
CA THR A 123 29.66 3.47 -29.20
C THR A 123 28.17 3.77 -29.06
N GLN A 124 27.28 2.88 -29.49
CA GLN A 124 25.83 3.06 -29.24
C GLN A 124 25.45 2.81 -27.77
N MET A 125 26.44 2.72 -26.87
CA MET A 125 26.24 2.48 -25.45
C MET A 125 25.75 3.75 -24.78
N SER A 126 24.58 3.65 -24.16
CA SER A 126 24.04 4.67 -23.27
C SER A 126 24.34 4.34 -21.81
N MET A 127 24.05 5.32 -20.94
CA MET A 127 24.13 5.09 -19.50
C MET A 127 23.14 4.02 -19.03
N LEU A 128 21.96 3.91 -19.66
CA LEU A 128 21.02 2.83 -19.30
C LEU A 128 21.57 1.44 -19.64
N ASP A 129 22.32 1.29 -20.73
CA ASP A 129 22.94 0.01 -21.07
C ASP A 129 24.06 -0.33 -20.06
N ALA A 130 24.80 0.68 -19.59
CA ALA A 130 25.78 0.53 -18.51
C ALA A 130 25.14 0.08 -17.20
N ILE A 131 23.99 0.67 -16.84
CA ILE A 131 23.21 0.27 -15.65
C ILE A 131 22.85 -1.21 -15.70
N PHE A 132 22.31 -1.70 -16.82
CA PHE A 132 21.97 -3.12 -16.94
C PHE A 132 23.21 -4.02 -16.93
N GLN A 133 24.35 -3.58 -17.46
CA GLN A 133 25.60 -4.35 -17.37
C GLN A 133 26.11 -4.46 -15.93
N TYR A 134 26.03 -3.40 -15.12
CA TYR A 134 26.36 -3.50 -13.69
C TYR A 134 25.39 -4.40 -12.94
N LEU A 135 24.09 -4.33 -13.22
CA LEU A 135 23.09 -5.24 -12.62
C LEU A 135 23.35 -6.71 -12.98
N GLU A 136 23.82 -7.01 -14.20
CA GLU A 136 24.25 -8.36 -14.59
C GLU A 136 25.45 -8.84 -13.76
N GLN A 137 26.24 -7.91 -13.21
CA GLN A 137 27.42 -8.17 -12.37
C GLN A 137 27.13 -8.06 -10.87
N ALA A 138 25.87 -8.17 -10.42
CA ALA A 138 25.49 -8.06 -9.01
C ALA A 138 26.29 -8.96 -8.06
N ASP A 139 26.75 -10.12 -8.55
CA ASP A 139 27.57 -11.03 -7.76
C ASP A 139 29.02 -10.55 -7.61
N GLN A 140 29.63 -9.99 -8.67
CA GLN A 140 31.03 -9.56 -8.66
C GLN A 140 31.21 -8.10 -8.18
N LEU A 141 30.28 -7.21 -8.54
CA LEU A 141 30.28 -5.79 -8.18
C LEU A 141 29.00 -5.35 -7.45
N PRO A 142 28.75 -5.82 -6.21
CA PRO A 142 27.54 -5.49 -5.46
C PRO A 142 27.32 -3.99 -5.25
N ARG A 143 28.39 -3.24 -4.97
CA ARG A 143 28.31 -1.79 -4.69
C ARG A 143 27.98 -0.98 -5.95
N HIS A 144 28.57 -1.33 -7.09
CA HIS A 144 28.22 -0.73 -8.38
C HIS A 144 26.76 -1.03 -8.75
N SER A 145 26.33 -2.27 -8.53
CA SER A 145 24.95 -2.72 -8.79
C SER A 145 23.92 -1.97 -7.96
N LEU A 146 24.24 -1.71 -6.68
CA LEU A 146 23.42 -0.90 -5.81
C LEU A 146 23.26 0.52 -6.34
N CYS A 147 24.36 1.17 -6.75
CA CYS A 147 24.30 2.50 -7.34
C CYS A 147 23.52 2.51 -8.66
N ALA A 148 23.71 1.48 -9.50
CA ALA A 148 22.98 1.31 -10.75
C ALA A 148 21.46 1.16 -10.51
N ALA A 149 21.05 0.38 -9.50
CA ALA A 149 19.64 0.24 -9.11
C ALA A 149 19.05 1.55 -8.58
N ARG A 150 19.81 2.33 -7.79
CA ARG A 150 19.39 3.66 -7.31
C ARG A 150 19.16 4.63 -8.47
N ILE A 151 20.07 4.67 -9.45
CA ILE A 151 19.90 5.48 -10.68
C ILE A 151 18.66 5.01 -11.46
N LEU A 152 18.46 3.70 -11.60
CA LEU A 152 17.29 3.15 -12.29
C LEU A 152 15.98 3.51 -11.57
N ARG A 153 15.98 3.55 -10.25
CA ARG A 153 14.82 3.99 -9.44
C ARG A 153 14.46 5.42 -9.76
N ASP A 154 15.42 6.33 -9.75
CA ASP A 154 15.16 7.75 -9.98
C ASP A 154 14.72 8.02 -11.43
N LEU A 155 15.21 7.23 -12.39
CA LEU A 155 14.68 7.22 -13.77
C LEU A 155 13.23 6.74 -13.80
N CYS A 156 12.89 5.69 -13.05
CA CYS A 156 11.58 5.06 -13.03
C CYS A 156 10.52 5.75 -12.17
N ALA A 157 10.90 6.62 -11.22
CA ALA A 157 9.98 7.40 -10.37
C ALA A 157 9.10 8.41 -11.14
N SER A 158 9.26 8.44 -12.46
CA SER A 158 8.54 9.26 -13.44
C SER A 158 7.13 8.74 -13.74
N GLY A 159 6.23 9.62 -14.21
CA GLY A 159 4.82 9.26 -14.47
C GLY A 159 4.62 8.22 -15.59
N ALA A 160 3.42 7.65 -15.69
CA ALA A 160 3.09 6.51 -16.58
C ALA A 160 3.48 6.69 -18.07
N SER A 161 3.39 7.92 -18.59
CA SER A 161 3.79 8.23 -19.98
C SER A 161 5.30 8.05 -20.21
N GLN A 162 6.11 8.38 -19.21
CA GLN A 162 7.56 8.24 -19.27
C GLN A 162 7.97 6.76 -19.12
N GLN A 163 7.29 5.99 -18.28
CA GLN A 163 7.49 4.53 -18.18
C GLN A 163 7.32 3.85 -19.54
N ARG A 164 6.23 4.17 -20.25
CA ARG A 164 6.00 3.65 -21.60
C ARG A 164 7.10 4.05 -22.58
N HIS A 165 7.50 5.33 -22.55
CA HIS A 165 8.56 5.83 -23.42
C HIS A 165 9.92 5.15 -23.18
N ILE A 166 10.30 4.93 -21.91
CA ILE A 166 11.50 4.19 -21.54
C ILE A 166 11.48 2.78 -22.15
N VAL A 167 10.36 2.06 -22.03
CA VAL A 167 10.22 0.71 -22.59
C VAL A 167 10.28 0.71 -24.13
N GLU A 168 9.64 1.67 -24.79
CA GLU A 168 9.69 1.80 -26.26
C GLU A 168 11.12 2.04 -26.75
N LEU A 169 11.87 2.89 -26.07
CA LEU A 169 13.29 3.11 -26.37
C LEU A 169 14.12 1.85 -26.11
N LEU A 170 13.91 1.16 -25.00
CA LEU A 170 14.60 -0.09 -24.68
C LEU A 170 14.36 -1.18 -25.74
N ARG A 171 13.12 -1.32 -26.20
CA ARG A 171 12.77 -2.27 -27.28
C ARG A 171 13.49 -1.97 -28.59
N SER A 172 13.75 -0.69 -28.90
CA SER A 172 14.45 -0.29 -30.13
C SER A 172 15.92 -0.73 -30.17
N ARG A 173 16.51 -1.11 -29.03
CA ARG A 173 17.94 -1.44 -28.90
C ARG A 173 18.29 -2.91 -29.04
N HIS A 174 17.30 -3.81 -29.16
CA HIS A 174 17.51 -5.26 -29.29
C HIS A 174 18.37 -5.91 -28.19
N SER A 175 18.46 -5.30 -26.99
CA SER A 175 19.24 -5.80 -25.84
C SER A 175 18.40 -6.49 -24.75
N LEU A 176 17.16 -6.87 -25.08
CA LEU A 176 16.20 -7.46 -24.14
C LEU A 176 16.78 -8.66 -23.37
N GLN A 177 17.50 -9.57 -24.04
CA GLN A 177 18.07 -10.76 -23.41
C GLN A 177 19.10 -10.43 -22.33
N THR A 178 19.92 -9.39 -22.56
CA THR A 178 20.88 -8.89 -21.58
C THR A 178 20.14 -8.30 -20.37
N HIS A 179 19.08 -7.53 -20.59
CA HIS A 179 18.31 -6.92 -19.50
C HIS A 179 17.55 -7.97 -18.67
N ILE A 180 16.97 -8.99 -19.30
CA ILE A 180 16.33 -10.12 -18.62
C ILE A 180 17.36 -10.84 -17.73
N ARG A 181 18.55 -11.10 -18.26
CA ARG A 181 19.61 -11.77 -17.51
C ARG A 181 20.09 -10.91 -16.34
N ALA A 182 20.27 -9.61 -16.56
CA ALA A 182 20.67 -8.67 -15.51
C ALA A 182 19.71 -8.70 -14.32
N VAL A 183 18.41 -8.59 -14.58
CA VAL A 183 17.38 -8.66 -13.53
C VAL A 183 17.33 -10.05 -12.88
N ARG A 184 17.49 -11.12 -13.66
CA ARG A 184 17.54 -12.48 -13.11
C ARG A 184 18.72 -12.67 -12.15
N THR A 185 19.91 -12.18 -12.49
CA THR A 185 21.10 -12.27 -11.63
C THR A 185 20.89 -11.45 -10.37
N ALA A 186 20.45 -10.19 -10.49
CA ALA A 186 20.24 -9.32 -9.35
C ALA A 186 19.15 -9.80 -8.37
N LEU A 187 18.18 -10.60 -8.84
CA LEU A 187 17.13 -11.22 -8.00
C LEU A 187 17.46 -12.65 -7.57
N SER A 188 18.68 -13.14 -7.81
CA SER A 188 19.04 -14.51 -7.44
C SER A 188 19.22 -14.65 -5.92
N ILE A 189 18.27 -15.29 -5.26
CA ILE A 189 18.28 -15.47 -3.80
C ILE A 189 19.48 -16.28 -3.28
N GLN A 190 20.15 -17.06 -4.12
CA GLN A 190 21.27 -17.91 -3.71
C GLN A 190 22.50 -17.12 -3.28
N THR A 191 22.62 -15.87 -3.72
CA THR A 191 23.77 -14.99 -3.44
C THR A 191 23.44 -13.87 -2.45
N ILE A 192 22.21 -13.81 -1.96
CA ILE A 192 21.68 -12.77 -1.09
C ILE A 192 21.68 -13.23 0.37
N ASP A 193 22.29 -12.42 1.22
CA ASP A 193 22.21 -12.49 2.68
C ASP A 193 21.87 -11.07 3.19
N TYR A 194 20.58 -10.86 3.43
CA TYR A 194 19.92 -9.60 3.72
C TYR A 194 18.64 -9.84 4.53
N GLN A 195 18.76 -9.63 5.84
CA GLN A 195 17.73 -9.89 6.83
C GLN A 195 17.03 -8.61 7.26
N LEU A 196 15.91 -8.74 7.98
CA LEU A 196 15.12 -7.58 8.44
C LEU A 196 15.94 -6.60 9.29
N ALA A 197 16.90 -7.08 10.08
CA ALA A 197 17.80 -6.24 10.87
C ALA A 197 18.67 -5.31 9.99
N ASP A 198 19.03 -5.74 8.78
CA ASP A 198 19.86 -4.96 7.86
C ASP A 198 19.10 -3.76 7.28
N VAL A 199 17.76 -3.84 7.16
CA VAL A 199 16.92 -2.73 6.69
C VAL A 199 16.95 -1.54 7.65
N LEU A 200 17.15 -1.83 8.95
CA LEU A 200 17.10 -0.84 10.03
C LEU A 200 18.45 -0.13 10.25
N LEU A 201 19.55 -0.72 9.79
CA LEU A 201 20.91 -0.18 9.93
C LEU A 201 21.32 0.57 8.65
N ARG A 202 21.04 1.88 8.57
CA ARG A 202 21.28 2.72 7.38
C ARG A 202 22.61 3.48 7.38
N ASP A 203 23.70 2.93 7.92
CA ASP A 203 24.99 3.60 7.73
C ASP A 203 25.51 3.32 6.31
N GLU A 204 25.28 4.27 5.39
CA GLU A 204 25.67 4.14 3.98
C GLU A 204 27.18 3.92 3.79
N ASN A 205 28.00 4.32 4.76
CA ASN A 205 29.45 4.21 4.69
C ASN A 205 30.00 2.83 5.09
N SER A 206 29.17 1.96 5.69
CA SER A 206 29.58 0.65 6.20
C SER A 206 28.80 -0.54 5.63
N ILE A 207 28.14 -0.36 4.48
CA ILE A 207 27.38 -1.43 3.81
C ILE A 207 28.32 -2.57 3.38
N THR A 208 28.02 -3.78 3.87
CA THR A 208 28.70 -5.02 3.49
C THR A 208 28.32 -5.44 2.06
N LEU A 209 29.12 -6.31 1.43
CA LEU A 209 28.84 -6.77 0.06
C LEU A 209 27.53 -7.55 -0.04
N SER A 210 27.15 -8.31 0.98
CA SER A 210 25.89 -9.06 1.03
C SER A 210 24.69 -8.12 1.15
N GLN A 211 24.77 -7.14 2.06
CA GLN A 211 23.75 -6.09 2.20
C GLN A 211 23.57 -5.30 0.89
N ALA A 212 24.65 -4.99 0.18
CA ALA A 212 24.56 -4.30 -1.11
C ALA A 212 23.78 -5.13 -2.16
N ARG A 213 23.94 -6.47 -2.19
CA ARG A 213 23.15 -7.35 -3.08
C ARG A 213 21.68 -7.37 -2.69
N GLY A 214 21.38 -7.54 -1.40
CA GLY A 214 20.00 -7.54 -0.90
C GLY A 214 19.29 -6.21 -1.15
N GLU A 215 19.97 -5.10 -0.88
CA GLU A 215 19.46 -3.76 -1.13
C GLU A 215 19.22 -3.50 -2.63
N THR A 216 20.11 -4.00 -3.50
CA THR A 216 19.92 -3.98 -4.96
C THR A 216 18.62 -4.71 -5.35
N ALA A 217 18.43 -5.94 -4.85
CA ALA A 217 17.22 -6.72 -5.12
C ALA A 217 15.97 -6.03 -4.59
N ARG A 218 16.02 -5.46 -3.38
CA ARG A 218 14.93 -4.71 -2.75
C ARG A 218 14.50 -3.53 -3.63
N ILE A 219 15.45 -2.69 -4.06
CA ILE A 219 15.18 -1.52 -4.92
C ILE A 219 14.56 -1.97 -6.26
N LEU A 220 15.04 -3.06 -6.86
CA LEU A 220 14.45 -3.58 -8.10
C LEU A 220 12.99 -4.04 -7.91
N LEU A 221 12.69 -4.75 -6.81
CA LEU A 221 11.32 -5.16 -6.49
C LEU A 221 10.39 -3.96 -6.31
N GLU A 222 10.86 -2.89 -5.65
CA GLU A 222 10.11 -1.63 -5.49
C GLU A 222 9.86 -0.95 -6.84
N ILE A 223 10.91 -0.78 -7.67
CA ILE A 223 10.78 -0.22 -9.02
C ILE A 223 9.73 -0.98 -9.81
N PHE A 224 9.71 -2.31 -9.71
CA PHE A 224 8.76 -3.14 -10.43
C PHE A 224 7.34 -3.01 -9.90
N ALA A 225 7.16 -2.97 -8.58
CA ALA A 225 5.85 -2.77 -7.96
C ALA A 225 5.25 -1.40 -8.37
N ASP A 226 6.05 -0.35 -8.27
CA ASP A 226 5.67 1.02 -8.63
C ASP A 226 5.36 1.14 -10.12
N ALA A 227 6.18 0.52 -10.98
CA ALA A 227 5.96 0.55 -12.43
C ALA A 227 4.63 -0.12 -12.84
N VAL A 228 4.28 -1.23 -12.19
CA VAL A 228 3.00 -1.92 -12.41
C VAL A 228 1.84 -1.10 -11.87
N GLU A 229 1.98 -0.44 -10.72
CA GLU A 229 0.96 0.43 -10.15
C GLU A 229 0.70 1.68 -11.00
N LEU A 230 1.77 2.35 -11.47
CA LEU A 230 1.69 3.56 -12.29
C LEU A 230 1.13 3.26 -13.69
N SER A 231 1.49 2.11 -14.26
CA SER A 231 1.22 1.78 -15.67
C SER A 231 0.63 0.36 -15.82
N PRO A 232 -0.53 0.05 -15.21
CA PRO A 232 -1.03 -1.32 -15.10
C PRO A 232 -1.54 -1.92 -16.43
N GLN A 233 -1.98 -1.06 -17.35
CA GLN A 233 -2.56 -1.48 -18.64
C GLN A 233 -1.59 -1.36 -19.83
N SER A 234 -0.37 -0.88 -19.59
CA SER A 234 0.64 -0.67 -20.64
C SER A 234 1.95 -1.33 -20.29
N ALA A 235 2.80 -1.52 -21.30
CA ALA A 235 4.15 -2.01 -21.06
C ALA A 235 4.92 -1.02 -20.16
N ASN A 236 5.54 -1.57 -19.13
CA ASN A 236 6.35 -0.88 -18.13
C ASN A 236 7.66 -1.66 -17.90
N ILE A 237 8.61 -1.08 -17.16
CA ILE A 237 9.94 -1.67 -17.00
C ILE A 237 9.89 -3.10 -16.45
N CYS A 238 8.98 -3.41 -15.52
CA CYS A 238 8.78 -4.76 -14.97
C CYS A 238 8.32 -5.75 -16.04
N THR A 239 7.23 -5.45 -16.75
CA THR A 239 6.70 -6.34 -17.81
C THR A 239 7.71 -6.56 -18.94
N TYR A 240 8.56 -5.56 -19.21
CA TYR A 240 9.65 -5.66 -20.18
C TYR A 240 10.77 -6.58 -19.68
N THR A 241 11.30 -6.38 -18.47
CA THR A 241 12.43 -7.17 -17.94
C THR A 241 12.03 -8.58 -17.50
N PHE A 242 10.77 -8.80 -17.16
CA PHE A 242 10.20 -10.14 -16.97
C PHE A 242 9.80 -10.82 -18.28
N ALA A 243 9.99 -10.18 -19.43
CA ALA A 243 9.70 -10.73 -20.76
C ALA A 243 8.24 -11.20 -20.94
N PHE A 244 7.28 -10.51 -20.32
CA PHE A 244 5.88 -10.86 -20.46
C PHE A 244 5.38 -10.53 -21.86
N THR A 245 4.74 -11.52 -22.49
CA THR A 245 4.21 -11.40 -23.84
C THR A 245 2.71 -11.11 -23.78
N PRO A 246 2.21 -10.04 -24.45
CA PRO A 246 0.79 -9.73 -24.49
C PRO A 246 0.08 -10.68 -25.48
N ASN A 247 0.18 -11.99 -25.26
CA ASN A 247 -0.36 -12.98 -26.17
C ASN A 247 -1.85 -13.22 -25.90
N GLN A 248 -2.67 -13.16 -26.96
CA GLN A 248 -4.12 -13.37 -26.91
C GLN A 248 -4.51 -14.79 -26.42
N ASN A 249 -3.57 -15.72 -26.44
CA ASN A 249 -3.77 -17.10 -26.01
C ASN A 249 -3.67 -17.30 -24.48
N GLY A 250 -3.44 -16.21 -23.71
CA GLY A 250 -3.29 -16.27 -22.26
C GLY A 250 -2.01 -16.98 -21.78
N LYS A 251 -1.02 -17.12 -22.66
CA LYS A 251 0.34 -17.58 -22.29
C LYS A 251 1.16 -16.37 -21.82
N LEU A 252 1.92 -16.56 -20.74
CA LEU A 252 2.79 -15.52 -20.20
C LEU A 252 4.07 -15.35 -21.04
N TYR A 253 4.60 -16.46 -21.57
CA TYR A 253 5.84 -16.50 -22.36
C TYR A 253 5.61 -17.18 -23.73
N GLU A 254 6.43 -16.80 -24.71
CA GLU A 254 6.54 -17.49 -25.99
C GLU A 254 7.39 -18.77 -25.88
N ASP A 255 8.53 -18.69 -25.18
CA ASP A 255 9.45 -19.79 -24.88
C ASP A 255 9.63 -19.99 -23.36
N GLU A 256 10.14 -21.14 -22.91
CA GLU A 256 10.54 -21.36 -21.51
C GLU A 256 11.78 -20.50 -21.17
N ALA A 257 11.56 -19.23 -20.89
CA ALA A 257 12.59 -18.32 -20.44
C ALA A 257 12.71 -18.37 -18.91
N SER A 258 13.91 -18.67 -18.41
CA SER A 258 14.26 -18.41 -17.00
C SER A 258 14.45 -16.90 -16.84
N THR A 259 13.45 -16.21 -16.28
CA THR A 259 13.43 -14.75 -16.07
C THR A 259 13.51 -14.41 -14.57
N GLY A 260 13.58 -13.11 -14.25
CA GLY A 260 13.45 -12.63 -12.87
C GLY A 260 12.13 -13.03 -12.18
N PHE A 261 11.05 -13.23 -12.94
CA PHE A 261 9.77 -13.69 -12.37
C PHE A 261 9.86 -15.13 -11.82
N GLN A 262 10.58 -16.03 -12.49
CA GLN A 262 10.80 -17.39 -11.96
C GLN A 262 11.69 -17.38 -10.70
N GLN A 263 12.66 -16.47 -10.61
CA GLN A 263 13.46 -16.28 -9.39
C GLN A 263 12.57 -15.83 -8.23
N LEU A 264 11.70 -14.84 -8.48
CA LEU A 264 10.70 -14.36 -7.53
C LEU A 264 9.80 -15.50 -7.04
N LEU A 265 9.23 -16.29 -7.94
CA LEU A 265 8.34 -17.40 -7.56
C LEU A 265 9.09 -18.49 -6.77
N SER A 266 10.30 -18.87 -7.19
CA SER A 266 11.10 -19.87 -6.48
C SER A 266 11.47 -19.41 -5.05
N ALA A 267 11.73 -18.11 -4.86
CA ALA A 267 11.94 -17.53 -3.54
C ALA A 267 10.68 -17.62 -2.67
N LEU A 268 9.52 -17.25 -3.23
CA LEU A 268 8.24 -17.33 -2.51
C LEU A 268 7.84 -18.78 -2.20
N GLU A 269 8.12 -19.73 -3.08
CA GLU A 269 7.92 -21.17 -2.80
C GLU A 269 8.77 -21.63 -1.62
N SER A 270 10.03 -21.18 -1.54
CA SER A 270 10.92 -21.46 -0.41
C SER A 270 10.40 -20.86 0.91
N VAL A 271 9.83 -19.65 0.86
CA VAL A 271 9.14 -19.00 1.99
C VAL A 271 7.95 -19.84 2.46
N MET A 272 7.15 -20.35 1.51
CA MET A 272 5.96 -21.16 1.80
C MET A 272 6.30 -22.53 2.40
N GLU A 273 7.44 -23.10 2.03
CA GLU A 273 7.93 -24.40 2.53
C GLU A 273 8.67 -24.28 3.87
N SER A 274 9.17 -23.09 4.21
CA SER A 274 9.87 -22.85 5.46
C SER A 274 8.93 -22.86 6.67
N LYS A 275 9.41 -23.44 7.78
CA LYS A 275 8.74 -23.34 9.09
C LYS A 275 9.00 -22.01 9.79
N SER A 276 10.12 -21.36 9.46
CA SER A 276 10.56 -20.09 10.04
C SER A 276 10.97 -19.13 8.92
N PRO A 277 10.01 -18.54 8.17
CA PRO A 277 10.37 -17.77 6.98
C PRO A 277 11.15 -16.48 7.27
N LEU A 278 11.10 -15.98 8.51
CA LEU A 278 11.89 -14.83 8.97
C LEU A 278 13.37 -15.14 9.19
N GLU A 279 13.73 -16.42 9.34
CA GLU A 279 15.12 -16.88 9.48
C GLU A 279 15.79 -17.12 8.12
N LEU A 280 15.05 -16.98 7.02
CA LEU A 280 15.63 -17.08 5.69
C LEU A 280 16.64 -15.94 5.46
N PRO A 281 17.73 -16.20 4.72
CA PRO A 281 18.79 -15.22 4.51
C PRO A 281 18.31 -13.99 3.75
N TYR A 282 17.17 -14.05 3.05
CA TYR A 282 16.57 -12.93 2.31
C TYR A 282 15.26 -12.45 2.94
N SER A 283 15.07 -12.60 4.26
CA SER A 283 13.81 -12.30 4.93
C SER A 283 13.33 -10.86 4.72
N ALA A 284 14.22 -9.89 4.57
CA ALA A 284 13.86 -8.50 4.26
C ALA A 284 13.22 -8.32 2.87
N LEU A 285 13.40 -9.26 1.94
CA LEU A 285 12.81 -9.20 0.60
C LEU A 285 11.39 -9.78 0.54
N VAL A 286 10.94 -10.48 1.59
CA VAL A 286 9.66 -11.22 1.56
C VAL A 286 8.47 -10.29 1.32
N GLU A 287 8.39 -9.17 2.03
CA GLU A 287 7.30 -8.22 1.84
C GLU A 287 7.34 -7.55 0.45
N PRO A 288 8.46 -7.01 -0.05
CA PRO A 288 8.53 -6.46 -1.40
C PRO A 288 8.19 -7.49 -2.50
N MET A 289 8.58 -8.74 -2.33
CA MET A 289 8.23 -9.84 -3.25
C MET A 289 6.71 -10.07 -3.30
N PHE A 290 6.06 -10.12 -2.14
CA PHE A 290 4.60 -10.28 -2.05
C PHE A 290 3.85 -9.05 -2.58
N ARG A 291 4.33 -7.84 -2.28
CA ARG A 291 3.77 -6.59 -2.80
C ARG A 291 3.80 -6.58 -4.34
N LEU A 292 4.94 -6.92 -4.95
CA LEU A 292 5.06 -7.02 -6.40
C LEU A 292 4.08 -8.05 -6.97
N LEU A 293 4.00 -9.24 -6.38
CA LEU A 293 3.08 -10.28 -6.83
C LEU A 293 1.62 -9.82 -6.74
N GLN A 294 1.22 -9.15 -5.66
CA GLN A 294 -0.11 -8.58 -5.48
C GLN A 294 -0.43 -7.56 -6.59
N ARG A 295 0.51 -6.67 -6.95
CA ARG A 295 0.30 -5.71 -8.05
C ARG A 295 0.18 -6.40 -9.40
N LEU A 296 0.98 -7.45 -9.64
CA LEU A 296 0.96 -8.22 -10.88
C LEU A 296 -0.34 -8.99 -11.09
N VAL A 297 -0.94 -9.54 -10.04
CA VAL A 297 -2.23 -10.25 -10.13
C VAL A 297 -3.44 -9.32 -10.02
N SER A 298 -3.26 -8.03 -9.69
CA SER A 298 -4.35 -7.07 -9.54
C SER A 298 -5.28 -7.04 -10.77
N PRO A 299 -6.61 -6.88 -10.60
CA PRO A 299 -7.56 -6.80 -11.72
C PRO A 299 -7.25 -5.71 -12.75
N ARG A 300 -6.46 -4.69 -12.37
CA ARG A 300 -6.05 -3.59 -13.27
C ARG A 300 -4.89 -3.97 -14.20
N CYS A 301 -4.10 -4.98 -13.82
CA CYS A 301 -2.91 -5.40 -14.57
C CYS A 301 -3.32 -6.20 -15.82
N SER A 302 -2.79 -5.82 -16.99
CA SER A 302 -3.09 -6.50 -18.26
C SER A 302 -2.65 -7.97 -18.29
N PHE A 303 -1.68 -8.35 -17.45
CA PHE A 303 -1.14 -9.70 -17.38
C PHE A 303 -1.74 -10.55 -16.25
N SER A 304 -2.62 -9.97 -15.42
CA SER A 304 -3.18 -10.65 -14.23
C SER A 304 -3.75 -12.03 -14.55
N SER A 305 -4.60 -12.15 -15.57
CA SER A 305 -5.22 -13.42 -15.94
C SER A 305 -4.19 -14.50 -16.34
N ALA A 306 -3.15 -14.12 -17.11
CA ALA A 306 -2.09 -15.03 -17.53
C ALA A 306 -1.21 -15.46 -16.35
N ILE A 307 -0.91 -14.53 -15.44
CA ILE A 307 -0.12 -14.80 -14.23
C ILE A 307 -0.90 -15.70 -13.28
N LEU A 308 -2.17 -15.43 -13.00
CA LEU A 308 -3.01 -16.30 -12.17
C LEU A 308 -3.12 -17.70 -12.77
N ARG A 309 -3.27 -17.82 -14.09
CA ARG A 309 -3.23 -19.12 -14.77
C ARG A 309 -1.91 -19.84 -14.57
N PHE A 310 -0.79 -19.12 -14.59
CA PHE A 310 0.53 -19.69 -14.31
C PHE A 310 0.63 -20.19 -12.86
N LEU A 311 0.18 -19.38 -11.88
CA LEU A 311 0.18 -19.73 -10.45
C LEU A 311 -0.70 -20.95 -10.13
N ARG A 312 -1.79 -21.15 -10.87
CA ARG A 312 -2.65 -22.35 -10.72
C ARG A 312 -1.95 -23.65 -11.07
N MET A 313 -0.91 -23.62 -11.91
CA MET A 313 -0.18 -24.83 -12.32
C MET A 313 0.57 -25.49 -11.14
N SER A 314 0.86 -24.76 -10.08
CA SER A 314 1.54 -25.25 -8.87
C SER A 314 0.69 -25.16 -7.59
N ASP A 315 -0.63 -24.95 -7.73
CA ASP A 315 -1.56 -24.70 -6.61
C ASP A 315 -1.04 -23.62 -5.64
N PHE A 316 -0.45 -22.57 -6.20
CA PHE A 316 0.30 -21.57 -5.43
C PHE A 316 -0.56 -20.84 -4.40
N VAL A 317 -1.76 -20.36 -4.78
CA VAL A 317 -2.65 -19.59 -3.87
C VAL A 317 -3.17 -20.42 -2.68
N PRO A 318 -3.66 -21.67 -2.85
CA PRO A 318 -3.97 -22.53 -1.71
C PRO A 318 -2.78 -22.77 -0.78
N ARG A 319 -1.60 -23.06 -1.34
CA ARG A 319 -0.38 -23.25 -0.55
C ARG A 319 -0.02 -21.98 0.23
N LEU A 320 -0.24 -20.80 -0.35
CA LEU A 320 -0.01 -19.52 0.33
C LEU A 320 -0.88 -19.37 1.57
N LEU A 321 -2.18 -19.69 1.47
CA LEU A 321 -3.11 -19.60 2.60
C LEU A 321 -2.78 -20.55 3.76
N GLN A 322 -1.98 -21.59 3.49
CA GLN A 322 -1.52 -22.56 4.49
C GLN A 322 -0.13 -22.25 5.07
N CYS A 323 0.53 -21.20 4.57
CA CYS A 323 1.88 -20.82 4.97
C CYS A 323 1.94 -20.42 6.45
N ALA A 324 3.02 -20.82 7.13
CA ALA A 324 3.27 -20.48 8.55
C ALA A 324 3.21 -18.96 8.80
N PHE A 325 3.64 -18.15 7.82
CA PHE A 325 3.67 -16.69 7.93
C PHE A 325 2.29 -16.07 8.21
N LEU A 326 1.19 -16.69 7.75
CA LEU A 326 -0.17 -16.23 8.03
C LEU A 326 -0.67 -16.69 9.39
N CYS A 327 -0.40 -17.95 9.75
CA CYS A 327 -0.90 -18.53 10.99
C CYS A 327 -0.20 -17.95 12.24
N ASP A 328 1.08 -17.59 12.13
CA ASP A 328 1.88 -17.08 13.25
C ASP A 328 1.73 -15.56 13.45
N THR A 329 0.94 -14.87 12.61
CA THR A 329 0.66 -13.43 12.76
C THR A 329 -0.08 -13.08 14.05
N VAL A 330 -0.70 -14.07 14.71
CA VAL A 330 -1.58 -13.89 15.87
C VAL A 330 -0.83 -14.09 17.21
N ALA A 331 0.48 -14.32 17.20
CA ALA A 331 1.25 -14.60 18.42
C ALA A 331 1.62 -13.32 19.19
N ASP A 332 1.45 -13.34 20.52
CA ASP A 332 1.60 -12.21 21.44
C ASP A 332 2.89 -11.41 21.25
N GLU A 333 2.77 -10.08 21.39
CA GLU A 333 3.88 -9.12 21.31
C GLU A 333 4.42 -8.78 22.71
N GLU A 334 5.75 -8.75 22.86
CA GLU A 334 6.43 -8.00 23.94
C GLU A 334 6.81 -6.59 23.43
N ASP A 335 7.01 -5.64 24.36
CA ASP A 335 7.25 -4.19 24.13
C ASP A 335 8.55 -3.81 23.36
N ASP A 336 9.22 -4.74 22.68
CA ASP A 336 10.46 -4.45 21.93
C ASP A 336 10.18 -3.91 20.51
N HIS A 337 10.80 -2.78 20.16
CA HIS A 337 10.74 -2.18 18.82
C HIS A 337 11.17 -3.13 17.70
N SER A 338 12.08 -4.06 17.99
CA SER A 338 12.51 -5.09 17.03
C SER A 338 11.37 -6.06 16.68
N LEU A 339 10.56 -6.44 17.68
CA LEU A 339 9.40 -7.29 17.54
C LEU A 339 8.28 -6.55 16.79
N GLN A 340 8.06 -5.26 17.08
CA GLN A 340 7.06 -4.45 16.37
C GLN A 340 7.27 -4.43 14.85
N THR A 341 8.53 -4.31 14.39
CA THR A 341 8.86 -4.33 12.95
C THR A 341 8.50 -5.68 12.32
N ILE A 342 8.81 -6.78 13.01
CA ILE A 342 8.45 -8.14 12.58
C ILE A 342 6.94 -8.29 12.44
N LEU A 343 6.19 -7.77 13.40
CA LEU A 343 4.73 -7.87 13.43
C LEU A 343 4.08 -7.02 12.33
N CYS A 344 4.61 -5.83 12.07
CA CYS A 344 4.19 -5.00 10.94
C CYS A 344 4.44 -5.71 9.61
N MET A 345 5.62 -6.31 9.43
CA MET A 345 5.94 -7.10 8.25
C MET A 345 4.99 -8.30 8.07
N ARG A 346 4.69 -9.02 9.15
CA ARG A 346 3.69 -10.11 9.18
C ARG A 346 2.32 -9.65 8.66
N ARG A 347 1.83 -8.51 9.13
CA ARG A 347 0.56 -7.91 8.69
C ARG A 347 0.57 -7.53 7.22
N LEU A 348 1.66 -6.93 6.72
CA LEU A 348 1.78 -6.50 5.32
C LEU A 348 1.80 -7.68 4.34
N VAL A 349 2.54 -8.74 4.65
CA VAL A 349 2.53 -9.97 3.85
C VAL A 349 1.17 -10.64 3.91
N ALA A 350 0.57 -10.73 5.10
CA ALA A 350 -0.76 -11.29 5.27
C ALA A 350 -1.79 -10.54 4.41
N SER A 351 -1.76 -9.20 4.45
CA SER A 351 -2.56 -8.33 3.59
C SER A 351 -2.37 -8.66 2.10
N SER A 352 -1.12 -8.77 1.65
CA SER A 352 -0.80 -9.11 0.26
C SER A 352 -1.37 -10.47 -0.16
N VAL A 353 -1.24 -11.49 0.69
CA VAL A 353 -1.77 -12.84 0.40
C VAL A 353 -3.30 -12.84 0.35
N LEU A 354 -3.97 -12.15 1.27
CA LEU A 354 -5.43 -12.05 1.27
C LEU A 354 -5.94 -11.32 0.02
N HIS A 355 -5.25 -10.27 -0.45
CA HIS A 355 -5.59 -9.61 -1.71
C HIS A 355 -5.37 -10.49 -2.95
N ILE A 356 -4.29 -11.28 -2.97
CA ILE A 356 -4.05 -12.28 -4.03
C ILE A 356 -5.18 -13.31 -4.03
N ALA A 357 -5.57 -13.82 -2.87
CA ALA A 357 -6.68 -14.77 -2.71
C ALA A 357 -8.02 -14.17 -3.16
N ALA A 358 -8.33 -12.94 -2.75
CA ALA A 358 -9.55 -12.23 -3.17
C ALA A 358 -9.63 -12.11 -4.69
N THR A 359 -8.51 -11.76 -5.33
CA THR A 359 -8.44 -11.63 -6.79
C THR A 359 -8.62 -12.99 -7.47
N GLU A 360 -7.95 -14.04 -6.98
CA GLU A 360 -8.07 -15.39 -7.52
C GLU A 360 -9.51 -15.92 -7.42
N ILE A 361 -10.13 -15.84 -6.24
CA ILE A 361 -11.52 -16.25 -6.02
C ILE A 361 -12.47 -15.50 -6.97
N THR A 362 -12.29 -14.18 -7.08
CA THR A 362 -13.10 -13.36 -7.99
C THR A 362 -12.96 -13.81 -9.43
N THR A 363 -11.73 -14.07 -9.90
CA THR A 363 -11.51 -14.50 -11.30
C THR A 363 -12.10 -15.88 -11.58
N LEU A 364 -11.98 -16.82 -10.63
CA LEU A 364 -12.50 -18.18 -10.77
C LEU A 364 -14.03 -18.21 -10.78
N LEU A 365 -14.67 -17.52 -9.84
CA LEU A 365 -16.13 -17.45 -9.75
C LEU A 365 -16.74 -16.71 -10.95
N THR A 366 -16.11 -15.62 -11.39
CA THR A 366 -16.54 -14.90 -12.61
C THR A 366 -16.46 -15.80 -13.85
N ALA A 367 -15.47 -16.69 -13.92
CA ALA A 367 -15.32 -17.67 -15.00
C ALA A 367 -16.20 -18.92 -14.82
N GLY A 368 -16.94 -19.06 -13.71
CA GLY A 368 -17.85 -20.16 -13.44
C GLY A 368 -17.21 -21.42 -12.86
N TYR A 369 -15.94 -21.37 -12.43
CA TYR A 369 -15.30 -22.48 -11.73
C TYR A 369 -15.76 -22.52 -10.26
N LEU A 370 -16.09 -23.71 -9.74
CA LEU A 370 -16.64 -23.88 -8.39
C LEU A 370 -15.74 -24.67 -7.44
N ASP A 371 -15.00 -25.67 -7.94
CA ASP A 371 -14.19 -26.55 -7.09
C ASP A 371 -13.05 -25.81 -6.38
N LYS A 372 -12.32 -24.97 -7.12
CA LYS A 372 -11.18 -24.24 -6.56
C LYS A 372 -11.60 -23.12 -5.61
N PRO A 373 -12.63 -22.29 -5.90
CA PRO A 373 -13.18 -21.37 -4.91
C PRO A 373 -13.67 -22.07 -3.65
N LYS A 374 -14.33 -23.24 -3.76
CA LYS A 374 -14.75 -24.02 -2.59
C LYS A 374 -13.56 -24.36 -1.68
N GLU A 375 -12.46 -24.83 -2.23
CA GLU A 375 -11.21 -25.09 -1.49
C GLU A 375 -10.67 -23.83 -0.80
N LEU A 376 -10.63 -22.70 -1.50
CA LEU A 376 -10.14 -21.45 -0.93
C LEU A 376 -11.05 -20.91 0.18
N TYR A 377 -12.38 -21.04 0.03
CA TYR A 377 -13.34 -20.72 1.10
C TYR A 377 -13.09 -21.61 2.32
N SER A 378 -12.90 -22.93 2.14
CA SER A 378 -12.59 -23.81 3.28
C SER A 378 -11.32 -23.40 4.01
N LEU A 379 -10.23 -23.07 3.29
CA LEU A 379 -8.98 -22.65 3.93
C LEU A 379 -9.09 -21.34 4.72
N LEU A 380 -9.97 -20.43 4.30
CA LEU A 380 -10.17 -19.14 4.96
C LEU A 380 -11.14 -19.22 6.15
N LEU A 381 -12.12 -20.14 6.08
CA LEU A 381 -13.30 -20.16 6.96
C LEU A 381 -13.42 -21.40 7.85
N GLU A 382 -12.73 -22.49 7.54
CA GLU A 382 -12.68 -23.63 8.45
C GLU A 382 -11.78 -23.33 9.65
N ALA A 383 -12.17 -23.84 10.81
CA ALA A 383 -11.40 -23.68 12.04
C ALA A 383 -10.04 -24.37 11.88
N SER A 384 -8.96 -23.59 11.99
CA SER A 384 -7.60 -24.13 11.89
C SER A 384 -7.16 -24.67 13.24
N SER A 385 -6.78 -25.95 13.29
CA SER A 385 -6.18 -26.57 14.49
C SER A 385 -4.86 -25.90 14.92
N LYS A 386 -4.21 -25.14 14.02
CA LYS A 386 -3.04 -24.32 14.34
C LYS A 386 -3.41 -23.05 15.11
N ILE A 387 -4.56 -22.44 14.82
CA ILE A 387 -5.08 -21.25 15.51
C ILE A 387 -5.60 -21.65 16.90
N GLN A 388 -6.31 -22.79 17.00
CA GLN A 388 -6.85 -23.32 18.26
C GLN A 388 -5.82 -23.65 19.34
N ARG A 389 -4.53 -23.85 18.99
CA ARG A 389 -3.47 -24.09 19.98
C ARG A 389 -3.04 -22.81 20.71
N MET A 390 -3.28 -21.63 20.14
CA MET A 390 -2.85 -20.35 20.72
C MET A 390 -3.85 -19.82 21.76
N ASP A 391 -5.14 -20.09 21.64
CA ASP A 391 -6.14 -19.70 22.66
C ASP A 391 -6.06 -20.51 23.95
N SER A 392 -5.40 -21.68 23.92
CA SER A 392 -5.28 -22.53 25.11
C SER A 392 -4.41 -21.96 26.24
N SER A 393 -3.63 -20.90 25.98
CA SER A 393 -2.87 -20.17 27.01
C SER A 393 -3.59 -18.96 27.59
N MET A 394 -4.77 -18.56 27.06
CA MET A 394 -5.50 -17.34 27.45
C MET A 394 -6.95 -17.59 27.91
N ALA A 395 -7.33 -18.86 28.12
CA ALA A 395 -8.70 -19.21 28.46
C ALA A 395 -9.00 -19.08 29.97
N GLU A 396 -9.41 -17.89 30.41
CA GLU A 396 -10.37 -17.81 31.51
C GLU A 396 -11.67 -17.02 31.19
N ASP A 397 -11.82 -16.27 30.08
CA ASP A 397 -13.05 -15.45 29.95
C ASP A 397 -13.52 -15.02 28.52
N ARG A 398 -13.28 -15.79 27.45
CA ARG A 398 -13.88 -15.48 26.13
C ARG A 398 -14.69 -16.65 25.55
N ASP A 399 -16.00 -16.45 25.51
CA ASP A 399 -17.02 -17.38 25.00
C ASP A 399 -16.84 -17.70 23.50
N SER A 400 -16.70 -18.99 23.19
CA SER A 400 -17.19 -19.71 22.00
C SER A 400 -17.27 -19.02 20.61
N SER A 401 -16.30 -18.20 20.19
CA SER A 401 -16.26 -17.69 18.81
C SER A 401 -15.52 -18.66 17.88
N VAL A 402 -16.11 -18.98 16.73
CA VAL A 402 -15.52 -19.91 15.75
C VAL A 402 -14.28 -19.26 15.10
N ASP A 403 -13.08 -19.61 15.57
CA ASP A 403 -11.81 -19.01 15.13
C ASP A 403 -11.34 -19.59 13.79
N CYS A 404 -11.90 -19.06 12.70
CA CYS A 404 -11.34 -19.24 11.37
C CYS A 404 -10.31 -18.14 11.05
N LEU A 405 -9.37 -18.47 10.15
CA LEU A 405 -8.22 -17.61 9.83
C LEU A 405 -8.61 -16.17 9.51
N LEU A 406 -9.61 -15.97 8.65
CA LEU A 406 -10.01 -14.64 8.19
C LEU A 406 -10.54 -13.76 9.34
N PHE A 407 -11.34 -14.34 10.24
CA PHE A 407 -11.93 -13.62 11.36
C PHE A 407 -10.86 -13.27 12.39
N SER A 408 -9.95 -14.20 12.71
CA SER A 408 -8.82 -13.96 13.61
C SER A 408 -7.89 -12.86 13.09
N LEU A 409 -7.60 -12.84 11.78
CA LEU A 409 -6.77 -11.80 11.15
C LEU A 409 -7.41 -10.41 11.23
N MET A 410 -8.72 -10.30 10.99
CA MET A 410 -9.41 -9.01 11.11
C MET A 410 -9.43 -8.51 12.57
N LYS A 411 -9.67 -9.40 13.55
CA LYS A 411 -9.59 -9.07 14.99
C LYS A 411 -8.18 -8.62 15.40
N PHE A 412 -7.13 -9.24 14.85
CA PHE A 412 -5.73 -8.87 15.11
C PHE A 412 -5.34 -7.51 14.52
N GLY A 413 -6.07 -7.07 13.48
CA GLY A 413 -5.95 -5.71 12.95
C GLY A 413 -6.54 -4.64 13.87
N CYS A 414 -7.47 -4.98 14.79
CA CYS A 414 -8.14 -3.99 15.62
C CYS A 414 -7.19 -3.31 16.62
N PRO A 415 -7.12 -1.97 16.63
CA PRO A 415 -6.24 -1.24 17.54
C PRO A 415 -6.67 -1.35 19.01
N GLU A 416 -7.94 -1.57 19.33
CA GLU A 416 -8.44 -1.73 20.71
C GLU A 416 -7.92 -2.98 21.44
N ASN A 417 -7.45 -4.00 20.71
CA ASN A 417 -6.75 -5.13 21.30
C ASN A 417 -5.30 -4.79 21.73
N ARG A 418 -4.83 -3.56 21.46
CA ARG A 418 -3.58 -3.05 21.99
C ARG A 418 -3.86 -2.08 23.13
N SER A 419 -3.32 -2.43 24.29
CA SER A 419 -3.28 -1.63 25.52
C SER A 419 -2.52 -0.30 25.41
N THR A 420 -2.23 0.20 24.20
CA THR A 420 -1.52 1.45 23.99
C THR A 420 -2.49 2.57 23.61
N GLY A 421 -3.35 2.94 24.56
CA GLY A 421 -3.77 4.34 24.73
C GLY A 421 -2.60 5.23 25.15
N ARG A 422 -1.42 5.01 24.55
CA ARG A 422 -0.18 5.70 24.85
C ARG A 422 -0.26 7.04 24.13
N GLN A 423 -0.79 8.05 24.82
CA GLN A 423 -0.60 9.42 24.35
C GLN A 423 0.90 9.69 24.34
N LEU A 424 1.48 9.75 23.14
CA LEU A 424 2.85 10.18 22.94
C LEU A 424 3.06 11.52 23.65
N ALA A 425 4.06 11.58 24.53
CA ALA A 425 4.37 12.80 25.25
C ALA A 425 4.93 13.83 24.26
N TYR A 426 4.22 14.94 24.09
CA TYR A 426 4.69 16.02 23.23
C TYR A 426 6.01 16.60 23.80
N PRO A 427 7.06 16.77 22.98
CA PRO A 427 8.35 17.22 23.47
C PRO A 427 8.24 18.64 24.06
N THR A 428 9.05 18.92 25.08
CA THR A 428 9.12 20.25 25.70
C THR A 428 9.99 21.17 24.84
N PHE A 429 9.37 22.20 24.28
CA PHE A 429 10.04 23.22 23.47
C PHE A 429 10.51 24.37 24.35
N ILE A 430 11.80 24.71 24.27
CA ILE A 430 12.42 25.84 24.98
C ILE A 430 13.08 26.79 23.98
N HIS A 431 13.80 26.24 23.01
CA HIS A 431 14.58 26.98 22.01
C HIS A 431 13.93 26.92 20.61
N PHE A 432 13.28 25.81 20.26
CA PHE A 432 12.55 25.68 18.98
C PHE A 432 11.10 26.17 19.10
N ASP A 433 10.55 26.67 18.00
CA ASP A 433 9.14 27.06 17.93
C ASP A 433 8.22 25.83 17.78
N ALA A 434 7.48 25.51 18.83
CA ALA A 434 6.53 24.39 18.85
C ALA A 434 5.47 24.49 17.75
N HIS A 435 5.09 25.70 17.31
CA HIS A 435 4.06 25.91 16.29
C HIS A 435 4.53 25.52 14.89
N ARG A 436 5.84 25.42 14.66
CA ARG A 436 6.43 25.05 13.37
C ARG A 436 6.76 23.57 13.25
N LEU A 437 6.61 22.80 14.33
CA LEU A 437 6.81 21.34 14.28
C LEU A 437 5.93 20.66 13.23
N PRO A 438 4.61 20.98 13.09
CA PRO A 438 3.78 20.39 12.05
C PRO A 438 4.30 20.69 10.63
N GLU A 439 4.72 21.93 10.36
CA GLU A 439 5.31 22.32 9.07
C GLU A 439 6.60 21.54 8.79
N LEU A 440 7.42 21.33 9.82
CA LEU A 440 8.66 20.57 9.71
C LEU A 440 8.38 19.08 9.45
N LEU A 441 7.40 18.49 10.12
CA LEU A 441 6.97 17.12 9.90
C LEU A 441 6.43 16.95 8.47
N ASP A 442 5.63 17.88 7.97
CA ASP A 442 5.14 17.87 6.59
C ASP A 442 6.28 17.89 5.56
N LEU A 443 7.35 18.68 5.82
CA LEU A 443 8.55 18.70 4.98
C LEU A 443 9.36 17.40 5.01
N CYS A 444 9.30 16.67 6.13
CA CYS A 444 10.00 15.40 6.30
C CYS A 444 9.15 14.19 5.88
N ASN A 445 7.92 14.39 5.42
CA ASN A 445 7.05 13.28 5.07
C ASN A 445 7.62 12.46 3.89
N SER A 446 7.72 11.16 4.09
CA SER A 446 8.30 10.20 3.17
C SER A 446 7.48 8.90 3.18
N VAL A 447 7.61 8.10 2.12
CA VAL A 447 7.03 6.75 2.11
C VAL A 447 8.14 5.75 2.34
N THR A 448 7.94 4.87 3.31
CA THR A 448 8.92 3.85 3.70
C THR A 448 9.04 2.73 2.68
N VAL A 449 10.06 1.89 2.89
CA VAL A 449 10.21 0.58 2.21
C VAL A 449 8.93 -0.24 2.30
N PHE A 450 8.14 -0.09 3.37
CA PHE A 450 6.88 -0.79 3.60
C PHE A 450 5.65 -0.14 2.94
N GLY A 451 5.82 0.94 2.17
CA GLY A 451 4.70 1.65 1.55
C GLY A 451 3.85 2.45 2.54
N ILE A 452 4.34 2.66 3.77
CA ILE A 452 3.66 3.42 4.83
C ILE A 452 4.30 4.81 4.95
N SER A 453 3.47 5.85 5.08
CA SER A 453 3.92 7.23 5.29
C SER A 453 4.59 7.36 6.66
N GLN A 454 5.81 7.88 6.69
CA GLN A 454 6.60 8.17 7.88
C GLN A 454 7.48 9.41 7.65
N PHE A 455 8.06 9.93 8.71
CA PHE A 455 8.95 11.08 8.65
C PHE A 455 10.42 10.64 8.48
N ASP A 456 11.13 11.26 7.55
CA ASP A 456 12.58 11.09 7.37
C ASP A 456 13.34 11.75 8.53
N VAL A 457 13.67 10.94 9.53
CA VAL A 457 14.37 11.36 10.76
C VAL A 457 15.76 11.91 10.45
N GLU A 458 16.44 11.38 9.43
CA GLU A 458 17.77 11.84 9.04
C GLU A 458 17.71 13.21 8.36
N TYR A 459 16.72 13.42 7.49
CA TYR A 459 16.45 14.74 6.92
C TYR A 459 16.04 15.73 8.00
N MET A 460 15.20 15.33 8.96
CA MET A 460 14.81 16.16 10.10
C MET A 460 16.02 16.56 10.96
N HIS A 461 16.91 15.60 11.28
CA HIS A 461 18.16 15.88 12.00
C HIS A 461 19.01 16.90 11.25
N ARG A 462 19.14 16.76 9.93
CA ARG A 462 19.90 17.70 9.10
C ARG A 462 19.28 19.11 9.08
N LEU A 463 17.96 19.23 8.98
CA LEU A 463 17.26 20.51 9.04
C LEU A 463 17.45 21.21 10.39
N LEU A 464 17.28 20.46 11.49
CA LEU A 464 17.48 20.98 12.84
C LEU A 464 18.95 21.39 13.06
N ARG A 465 19.91 20.59 12.62
CA ARG A 465 21.34 20.90 12.75
C ARG A 465 21.71 22.18 12.00
N ARG A 466 21.21 22.33 10.77
CA ARG A 466 21.40 23.55 9.96
C ARG A 466 20.88 24.79 10.68
N GLU A 467 19.73 24.71 11.34
CA GLU A 467 19.18 25.84 12.08
C GLU A 467 20.06 26.21 13.28
N ILE A 468 20.54 25.21 14.03
CA ILE A 468 21.48 25.39 15.14
C ILE A 468 22.76 26.09 14.65
N ASP A 469 23.37 25.57 13.58
CA ASP A 469 24.62 26.11 13.04
C ASP A 469 24.43 27.56 12.53
N ALA A 470 23.24 27.91 12.02
CA ALA A 470 22.90 29.26 11.57
C ALA A 470 22.78 30.29 12.70
N THR A 471 22.51 29.86 13.94
CA THR A 471 22.43 30.77 15.10
C THR A 471 23.80 31.34 15.50
N GLY A 472 24.89 30.65 15.18
CA GLY A 472 26.25 31.06 15.54
C GLY A 472 26.54 31.09 17.06
N ALA A 473 25.73 30.42 17.87
CA ALA A 473 25.90 30.37 19.33
C ALA A 473 27.09 29.47 19.73
N GLU A 474 27.89 29.90 20.72
CA GLU A 474 29.05 29.12 21.21
C GLU A 474 28.64 27.99 22.18
N GLU A 475 27.49 28.12 22.87
CA GLU A 475 26.93 27.10 23.77
C GLU A 475 25.64 26.52 23.17
N THR A 476 25.74 25.35 22.53
CA THR A 476 24.60 24.69 21.85
C THR A 476 24.07 23.46 22.59
N ASP A 477 24.65 23.07 23.73
CA ASP A 477 24.33 21.80 24.42
C ASP A 477 22.84 21.66 24.79
N SER A 478 22.20 22.75 25.24
CA SER A 478 20.77 22.76 25.58
C SER A 478 19.88 22.62 24.34
N ILE A 479 20.27 23.25 23.23
CA ILE A 479 19.57 23.21 21.95
C ILE A 479 19.73 21.83 21.30
N GLU A 480 20.92 21.24 21.38
CA GLU A 480 21.18 19.88 20.91
C GLU A 480 20.42 18.83 21.71
N ASN A 481 20.23 19.05 23.02
CA ASN A 481 19.39 18.16 23.83
C ASN A 481 17.91 18.25 23.43
N GLU A 482 17.42 19.45 23.14
CA GLU A 482 16.06 19.63 22.62
C GLU A 482 15.89 19.00 21.23
N MET A 483 16.89 19.13 20.35
CA MET A 483 16.93 18.43 19.05
C MET A 483 16.84 16.90 19.23
N ARG A 484 17.59 16.32 20.17
CA ARG A 484 17.52 14.88 20.48
C ARG A 484 16.12 14.47 20.95
N MET A 485 15.43 15.30 21.74
CA MET A 485 14.05 15.05 22.17
C MET A 485 13.06 15.07 20.99
N ILE A 486 13.22 16.01 20.06
CA ILE A 486 12.38 16.09 18.85
C ILE A 486 12.60 14.85 17.96
N LEU A 487 13.85 14.42 17.79
CA LEU A 487 14.19 13.21 17.02
C LEU A 487 13.61 11.95 17.67
N ALA A 488 13.72 11.82 19.00
CA ALA A 488 13.14 10.71 19.74
C ALA A 488 11.61 10.66 19.58
N TYR A 489 10.94 11.81 19.73
CA TYR A 489 9.50 11.93 19.50
C TYR A 489 9.10 11.48 18.08
N CYS A 490 9.86 11.89 17.06
CA CYS A 490 9.60 11.50 15.68
C CYS A 490 9.84 10.00 15.43
N THR A 491 10.82 9.39 16.09
CA THR A 491 11.03 7.93 15.99
C THR A 491 9.90 7.15 16.62
N GLU A 492 9.37 7.58 17.77
CA GLU A 492 8.21 6.96 18.41
C GLU A 492 6.94 7.12 17.55
N LEU A 493 6.73 8.32 17.00
CA LEU A 493 5.62 8.60 16.08
C LEU A 493 5.68 7.72 14.83
N ASN A 494 6.86 7.50 14.25
CA ASN A 494 7.05 6.60 13.12
C ASN A 494 6.72 5.14 13.48
N ALA A 495 7.08 4.68 14.69
CA ALA A 495 6.74 3.34 15.15
C ALA A 495 5.21 3.16 15.25
N ASP A 496 4.51 4.14 15.83
CA ASP A 496 3.05 4.14 15.89
C ASP A 496 2.42 4.15 14.49
N LEU A 497 2.92 5.00 13.58
CA LEU A 497 2.45 5.04 12.19
C LEU A 497 2.67 3.71 11.45
N LEU A 498 3.77 2.99 11.72
CA LEU A 498 4.05 1.68 11.13
C LEU A 498 3.03 0.64 11.60
N VAL A 499 2.77 0.62 12.91
CA VAL A 499 1.81 -0.29 13.53
C VAL A 499 0.40 -0.04 13.03
N THR A 500 -0.05 1.22 13.02
CA THR A 500 -1.37 1.61 12.52
C THR A 500 -1.47 1.35 11.03
N GLY A 501 -0.50 1.79 10.22
CA GLY A 501 -0.52 1.60 8.77
C GLY A 501 -0.54 0.12 8.36
N SER A 502 0.24 -0.73 9.02
CA SER A 502 0.23 -2.17 8.73
C SER A 502 -1.09 -2.84 9.15
N ALA A 503 -1.71 -2.41 10.25
CA ALA A 503 -3.02 -2.88 10.68
C ALA A 503 -4.13 -2.48 9.70
N GLU A 504 -4.12 -1.23 9.23
CA GLU A 504 -5.08 -0.72 8.23
C GLU A 504 -4.99 -1.51 6.92
N GLN A 505 -3.78 -1.84 6.46
CA GLN A 505 -3.58 -2.68 5.27
C GLN A 505 -4.13 -4.10 5.46
N LEU A 506 -3.97 -4.70 6.64
CA LEU A 506 -4.53 -6.03 6.95
C LEU A 506 -6.06 -5.99 6.98
N ILE A 507 -6.65 -5.00 7.66
CA ILE A 507 -8.11 -4.81 7.73
C ILE A 507 -8.69 -4.60 6.33
N SER A 508 -8.05 -3.75 5.51
CA SER A 508 -8.44 -3.51 4.12
C SER A 508 -8.47 -4.81 3.30
N ALA A 509 -7.49 -5.69 3.48
CA ALA A 509 -7.43 -6.96 2.78
C ALA A 509 -8.52 -7.94 3.24
N CYS A 510 -8.79 -8.02 4.55
CA CYS A 510 -9.91 -8.80 5.08
C CYS A 510 -11.26 -8.29 4.55
N ALA A 511 -11.46 -6.96 4.54
CA ALA A 511 -12.65 -6.33 4.00
C ALA A 511 -12.84 -6.62 2.50
N GLU A 512 -11.75 -6.71 1.72
CA GLU A 512 -11.83 -7.08 0.30
C GLU A 512 -12.25 -8.53 0.10
N LEU A 513 -11.79 -9.48 0.92
CA LEU A 513 -12.29 -10.85 0.88
C LEU A 513 -13.78 -10.95 1.23
N PHE A 514 -14.21 -10.23 2.27
CA PHE A 514 -15.64 -10.16 2.62
C PHE A 514 -16.48 -9.52 1.51
N ASN A 515 -15.96 -8.50 0.82
CA ASN A 515 -16.59 -7.94 -0.38
C ASN A 515 -16.79 -9.01 -1.47
N VAL A 516 -15.77 -9.84 -1.71
CA VAL A 516 -15.86 -10.94 -2.69
C VAL A 516 -16.91 -11.95 -2.25
N PHE A 517 -16.95 -12.32 -0.97
CA PHE A 517 -17.95 -13.25 -0.44
C PHE A 517 -19.38 -12.69 -0.56
N ALA A 518 -19.57 -11.41 -0.26
CA ALA A 518 -20.85 -10.72 -0.42
C ALA A 518 -21.28 -10.64 -1.90
N LEU A 519 -20.34 -10.33 -2.80
CA LEU A 519 -20.60 -10.17 -4.23
C LEU A 519 -21.12 -11.44 -4.90
N PHE A 520 -20.59 -12.60 -4.50
CA PHE A 520 -20.94 -13.89 -5.11
C PHE A 520 -21.98 -14.69 -4.31
N ALA A 521 -22.52 -14.14 -3.22
CA ALA A 521 -23.58 -14.79 -2.45
C ALA A 521 -24.94 -14.75 -3.21
N PRO A 522 -25.70 -15.86 -3.28
CA PRO A 522 -25.36 -17.19 -2.78
C PRO A 522 -24.41 -17.97 -3.71
N VAL A 523 -23.39 -18.61 -3.14
CA VAL A 523 -22.57 -19.62 -3.85
C VAL A 523 -23.21 -21.01 -3.77
N PRO A 524 -23.09 -21.86 -4.82
CA PRO A 524 -23.80 -23.15 -4.87
C PRO A 524 -23.22 -24.24 -3.96
N PHE A 525 -22.01 -24.06 -3.44
CA PHE A 525 -21.29 -25.07 -2.65
C PHE A 525 -21.38 -24.87 -1.13
N ILE A 526 -22.09 -23.82 -0.66
CA ILE A 526 -22.39 -23.57 0.76
C ILE A 526 -23.90 -23.41 0.90
N ALA A 527 -24.51 -23.98 1.95
CA ALA A 527 -25.94 -23.79 2.18
C ALA A 527 -26.28 -22.31 2.48
N ASN A 528 -27.42 -21.82 1.98
CA ASN A 528 -27.84 -20.41 2.16
C ASN A 528 -27.86 -19.98 3.63
N GLN A 529 -28.37 -20.83 4.53
CA GLN A 529 -28.38 -20.55 5.97
C GLN A 529 -26.96 -20.37 6.53
N THR A 530 -26.01 -21.19 6.11
CA THR A 530 -24.61 -21.09 6.56
C THR A 530 -23.96 -19.82 6.01
N GLN A 531 -24.22 -19.46 4.75
CA GLN A 531 -23.75 -18.20 4.17
C GLN A 531 -24.35 -16.99 4.88
N PHE A 532 -25.63 -17.04 5.22
CA PHE A 532 -26.33 -15.98 5.95
C PHE A 532 -25.64 -15.71 7.30
N VAL A 533 -25.43 -16.77 8.10
CA VAL A 533 -24.76 -16.66 9.41
C VAL A 533 -23.34 -16.12 9.25
N MET A 534 -22.57 -16.67 8.32
CA MET A 534 -21.18 -16.26 8.08
C MET A 534 -21.05 -14.79 7.65
N LEU A 535 -21.88 -14.31 6.73
CA LEU A 535 -21.87 -12.91 6.30
C LEU A 535 -22.35 -11.97 7.40
N ARG A 536 -23.33 -12.40 8.21
CA ARG A 536 -23.80 -11.65 9.38
C ARG A 536 -22.68 -11.49 10.41
N ASP A 537 -21.98 -12.57 10.74
CA ASP A 537 -20.89 -12.53 11.71
C ASP A 537 -19.72 -11.68 11.19
N ALA A 538 -19.41 -11.75 9.88
CA ALA A 538 -18.46 -10.85 9.23
C ALA A 538 -18.90 -9.38 9.29
N CYS A 539 -20.20 -9.10 9.14
CA CYS A 539 -20.76 -7.76 9.23
C CYS A 539 -20.63 -7.19 10.65
N PHE A 540 -20.90 -7.99 11.69
CA PHE A 540 -20.69 -7.56 13.08
C PHE A 540 -19.23 -7.23 13.34
N LEU A 541 -18.30 -8.09 12.92
CA LEU A 541 -16.87 -7.85 13.07
C LEU A 541 -16.42 -6.59 12.33
N ALA A 542 -16.92 -6.36 11.11
CA ALA A 542 -16.63 -5.14 10.37
C ALA A 542 -17.19 -3.88 11.05
N ILE A 543 -18.35 -3.95 11.69
CA ILE A 543 -18.92 -2.83 12.47
C ILE A 543 -18.06 -2.56 13.70
N GLU A 544 -17.63 -3.59 14.42
CA GLU A 544 -16.74 -3.48 15.59
C GLU A 544 -15.39 -2.83 15.23
N VAL A 545 -14.80 -3.24 14.09
CA VAL A 545 -13.58 -2.64 13.55
C VAL A 545 -13.81 -1.17 13.18
N ALA A 546 -14.95 -0.85 12.54
CA ALA A 546 -15.28 0.53 12.19
C ALA A 546 -15.50 1.42 13.42
N SER A 547 -16.05 0.89 14.51
CA SER A 547 -16.22 1.65 15.75
C SER A 547 -14.90 2.04 16.42
N SER A 548 -13.86 1.21 16.28
CA SER A 548 -12.57 1.34 16.95
C SER A 548 -11.46 2.00 16.11
N SER A 549 -11.71 2.23 14.82
CA SER A 549 -10.67 2.65 13.85
C SER A 549 -10.70 4.12 13.44
N THR A 550 -9.56 4.56 12.88
CA THR A 550 -9.31 5.85 12.20
C THR A 550 -10.16 6.03 10.93
N ASP A 551 -10.30 7.27 10.44
CA ASP A 551 -11.21 7.60 9.32
C ASP A 551 -10.86 6.93 7.98
N ALA A 552 -9.57 6.70 7.69
CA ALA A 552 -9.14 6.06 6.43
C ALA A 552 -9.56 4.59 6.37
N CYS A 553 -9.29 3.84 7.45
CA CYS A 553 -9.71 2.45 7.63
C CYS A 553 -11.25 2.33 7.53
N VAL A 554 -11.95 3.24 8.20
CA VAL A 554 -13.42 3.26 8.26
C VAL A 554 -14.06 3.49 6.89
N ALA A 555 -13.40 4.20 5.98
CA ALA A 555 -13.91 4.35 4.61
C ALA A 555 -13.94 3.02 3.83
N ALA A 556 -12.89 2.20 3.95
CA ALA A 556 -12.85 0.87 3.31
C ALA A 556 -13.83 -0.10 3.98
N VAL A 557 -13.83 -0.15 5.30
CA VAL A 557 -14.69 -1.03 6.10
C VAL A 557 -16.17 -0.69 5.92
N SER A 558 -16.56 0.59 5.90
CA SER A 558 -17.97 0.98 5.69
C SER A 558 -18.52 0.58 4.31
N SER A 559 -17.69 0.59 3.26
CA SER A 559 -18.09 0.07 1.95
C SER A 559 -18.35 -1.44 2.02
N CYS A 560 -17.55 -2.17 2.80
CA CYS A 560 -17.73 -3.60 3.02
C CYS A 560 -19.00 -3.89 3.83
N VAL A 561 -19.22 -3.17 4.93
CA VAL A 561 -20.45 -3.25 5.74
C VAL A 561 -21.70 -3.06 4.87
N CYS A 562 -21.69 -2.07 3.97
CA CYS A 562 -22.81 -1.85 3.04
C CYS A 562 -23.07 -3.07 2.14
N ARG A 563 -22.04 -3.62 1.49
CA ARG A 563 -22.18 -4.78 0.60
C ARG A 563 -22.57 -6.05 1.35
N LEU A 564 -21.98 -6.28 2.52
CA LEU A 564 -22.36 -7.38 3.41
C LEU A 564 -23.84 -7.28 3.77
N THR A 565 -24.30 -6.10 4.18
CA THR A 565 -25.70 -5.87 4.54
C THR A 565 -26.65 -6.15 3.36
N GLU A 566 -26.31 -5.69 2.15
CA GLU A 566 -27.09 -5.98 0.94
C GLU A 566 -27.17 -7.49 0.64
N ALA A 567 -26.03 -8.19 0.73
CA ALA A 567 -25.97 -9.64 0.52
C ALA A 567 -26.75 -10.41 1.60
N ILE A 568 -26.66 -9.99 2.87
CA ILE A 568 -27.43 -10.55 3.99
C ILE A 568 -28.93 -10.36 3.74
N CYS A 569 -29.35 -9.18 3.31
CA CYS A 569 -30.76 -8.90 2.97
C CYS A 569 -31.26 -9.83 1.86
N ALA A 570 -30.47 -9.99 0.78
CA ALA A 570 -30.81 -10.89 -0.31
C ALA A 570 -30.90 -12.37 0.15
N LEU A 571 -29.95 -12.82 0.98
CA LEU A 571 -29.96 -14.16 1.54
C LEU A 571 -31.14 -14.38 2.49
N ALA A 572 -31.49 -13.41 3.34
CA ALA A 572 -32.60 -13.51 4.28
C ALA A 572 -33.91 -13.85 3.58
N VAL A 573 -34.21 -13.16 2.47
CA VAL A 573 -35.42 -13.40 1.65
C VAL A 573 -35.44 -14.80 1.04
N THR A 574 -34.27 -15.35 0.70
CA THR A 574 -34.17 -16.71 0.11
C THR A 574 -34.07 -17.82 1.15
N THR A 575 -33.76 -17.50 2.40
CA THR A 575 -33.45 -18.47 3.45
C THR A 575 -34.63 -18.65 4.41
N PHE A 576 -35.35 -17.57 4.71
CA PHE A 576 -36.48 -17.59 5.65
C PHE A 576 -37.80 -17.39 4.92
N ASP A 577 -38.76 -18.28 5.17
CA ASP A 577 -40.09 -18.19 4.58
C ASP A 577 -40.99 -17.16 5.32
N GLU A 578 -40.74 -16.96 6.62
CA GLU A 578 -41.54 -16.07 7.46
C GLU A 578 -40.96 -14.65 7.56
N LYS A 579 -41.77 -13.65 7.21
CA LYS A 579 -41.39 -12.23 7.33
C LYS A 579 -41.05 -11.80 8.75
N SER A 580 -41.68 -12.39 9.77
CA SER A 580 -41.36 -12.16 11.18
C SER A 580 -39.91 -12.52 11.49
N THR A 581 -39.43 -13.65 10.97
CA THR A 581 -38.05 -14.11 11.15
C THR A 581 -37.06 -13.21 10.41
N ILE A 582 -37.37 -12.79 9.18
CA ILE A 582 -36.55 -11.82 8.43
C ILE A 582 -36.41 -10.52 9.22
N ARG A 583 -37.51 -9.98 9.77
CA ARG A 583 -37.49 -8.76 10.59
C ARG A 583 -36.66 -8.94 11.86
N GLN A 584 -36.82 -10.07 12.54
CA GLN A 584 -36.06 -10.37 13.74
C GLN A 584 -34.55 -10.40 13.44
N GLU A 585 -34.13 -11.15 12.43
CA GLU A 585 -32.71 -11.27 12.07
C GLU A 585 -32.11 -9.95 11.59
N LEU A 586 -32.77 -9.21 10.68
CA LEU A 586 -32.26 -7.92 10.20
C LEU A 586 -32.25 -6.84 11.28
N SER A 587 -33.15 -6.91 12.27
CA SER A 587 -33.14 -5.99 13.40
C SER A 587 -31.88 -6.08 14.26
N THR A 588 -31.22 -7.25 14.29
CA THR A 588 -29.96 -7.45 15.02
C THR A 588 -28.78 -6.69 14.41
N ILE A 589 -28.80 -6.48 13.09
CA ILE A 589 -27.76 -5.74 12.36
C ILE A 589 -28.07 -4.24 12.33
N LEU A 590 -29.35 -3.88 12.23
CA LEU A 590 -29.77 -2.49 12.12
C LEU A 590 -29.34 -1.64 13.32
N LEU A 591 -29.43 -2.17 14.54
CA LEU A 591 -29.06 -1.42 15.75
C LEU A 591 -27.56 -1.00 15.74
N PRO A 592 -26.59 -1.92 15.59
CA PRO A 592 -25.17 -1.55 15.49
C PRO A 592 -24.86 -0.57 14.36
N LEU A 593 -25.54 -0.68 13.20
CA LEU A 593 -25.36 0.28 12.10
C LEU A 593 -25.79 1.69 12.51
N LEU A 594 -26.92 1.81 13.20
CA LEU A 594 -27.42 3.09 13.69
C LEU A 594 -26.51 3.67 14.77
N GLU A 595 -26.04 2.85 15.72
CA GLU A 595 -25.07 3.26 16.73
C GLU A 595 -23.79 3.79 16.11
N LEU A 596 -23.27 3.12 15.07
CA LEU A 596 -22.08 3.55 14.34
C LEU A 596 -22.26 4.91 13.63
N ILE A 597 -23.44 5.18 13.07
CA ILE A 597 -23.79 6.48 12.46
C ILE A 597 -23.77 7.60 13.50
N MET A 598 -24.15 7.28 14.74
CA MET A 598 -24.37 8.26 15.80
C MET A 598 -23.14 8.55 16.65
N GLN A 599 -22.04 7.84 16.42
CA GLN A 599 -20.79 8.09 17.12
C GLN A 599 -20.32 9.54 16.90
N PRO A 600 -19.75 10.18 17.94
CA PRO A 600 -19.37 11.59 17.91
C PRO A 600 -18.17 11.91 17.00
N SER A 601 -17.51 10.90 16.43
CA SER A 601 -16.38 11.08 15.51
C SER A 601 -16.83 11.68 14.18
N GLN A 602 -16.04 12.61 13.62
CA GLN A 602 -16.32 13.23 12.32
C GLN A 602 -16.10 12.24 11.17
N ARG A 603 -17.06 11.33 10.95
CA ARG A 603 -17.01 10.38 9.84
C ARG A 603 -17.09 11.10 8.50
N THR A 604 -16.32 10.62 7.51
CA THR A 604 -16.37 11.15 6.15
C THR A 604 -17.78 11.03 5.54
N SER A 605 -18.12 11.94 4.61
CA SER A 605 -19.38 11.90 3.88
C SER A 605 -19.65 10.56 3.19
N LYS A 606 -18.60 9.92 2.66
CA LYS A 606 -18.69 8.62 1.97
C LYS A 606 -19.04 7.50 2.95
N THR A 607 -18.41 7.48 4.11
CA THR A 607 -18.71 6.53 5.19
C THR A 607 -20.18 6.61 5.59
N LYS A 608 -20.67 7.83 5.88
CA LYS A 608 -22.06 8.05 6.27
C LYS A 608 -23.04 7.58 5.19
N PHE A 609 -22.77 7.90 3.93
CA PHE A 609 -23.57 7.44 2.80
C PHE A 609 -23.67 5.90 2.74
N ASN A 610 -22.56 5.19 2.89
CA ASN A 610 -22.55 3.73 2.90
C ASN A 610 -23.38 3.15 4.06
N LEU A 611 -23.26 3.72 5.27
CA LEU A 611 -24.01 3.26 6.44
C LEU A 611 -25.52 3.52 6.32
N TYR A 612 -25.91 4.69 5.80
CA TYR A 612 -27.32 4.97 5.52
C TYR A 612 -27.88 4.05 4.44
N THR A 613 -27.09 3.72 3.41
CA THR A 613 -27.48 2.76 2.38
C THR A 613 -27.69 1.37 2.97
N ALA A 614 -26.81 0.92 3.88
CA ALA A 614 -26.96 -0.33 4.61
C ALA A 614 -28.26 -0.36 5.44
N CYS A 615 -28.53 0.69 6.21
CA CYS A 615 -29.76 0.80 7.01
C CYS A 615 -31.02 0.75 6.12
N HIS A 616 -30.99 1.49 5.00
CA HIS A 616 -32.07 1.49 4.02
C HIS A 616 -32.33 0.09 3.45
N SER A 617 -31.28 -0.65 3.10
CA SER A 617 -31.41 -2.02 2.57
C SER A 617 -32.08 -2.96 3.58
N CYS A 618 -31.74 -2.86 4.87
CA CYS A 618 -32.42 -3.60 5.94
C CYS A 618 -33.91 -3.24 6.02
N LEU A 619 -34.23 -1.94 6.10
CA LEU A 619 -35.60 -1.46 6.24
C LEU A 619 -36.45 -1.84 5.02
N LYS A 620 -35.95 -1.57 3.82
CA LYS A 620 -36.60 -1.94 2.56
C LYS A 620 -36.92 -3.44 2.53
N THR A 621 -35.98 -4.31 2.91
CA THR A 621 -36.20 -5.77 2.91
C THR A 621 -37.24 -6.21 3.94
N CYS A 622 -37.34 -5.52 5.08
CA CYS A 622 -38.35 -5.78 6.12
C CYS A 622 -39.78 -5.37 5.72
N TYR A 623 -39.92 -4.41 4.80
CA TYR A 623 -41.20 -3.80 4.42
C TYR A 623 -41.68 -4.13 3.00
N ASP A 624 -40.78 -4.39 2.04
CA ASP A 624 -41.15 -4.77 0.68
C ASP A 624 -41.78 -6.18 0.65
N GLY A 625 -42.98 -6.28 0.07
CA GLY A 625 -43.63 -7.57 -0.19
C GLY A 625 -43.06 -8.21 -1.46
N ASN A 626 -42.49 -9.40 -1.34
CA ASN A 626 -42.17 -10.36 -2.42
C ASN A 626 -42.18 -9.78 -3.84
N VAL A 627 -41.05 -9.26 -4.31
CA VAL A 627 -40.81 -9.16 -5.74
C VAL A 627 -39.40 -9.66 -6.04
N ALA A 628 -39.37 -10.75 -6.78
CA ALA A 628 -38.17 -11.30 -7.38
C ALA A 628 -37.40 -10.21 -8.12
N VAL A 629 -36.07 -10.26 -7.98
CA VAL A 629 -35.04 -9.57 -8.75
C VAL A 629 -35.50 -9.21 -10.17
N ARG A 630 -35.98 -7.98 -10.38
CA ARG A 630 -35.80 -7.10 -11.56
C ARG A 630 -36.76 -5.91 -11.51
N GLU A 631 -36.29 -4.79 -12.06
CA GLU A 631 -36.99 -3.51 -12.27
C GLU A 631 -36.95 -2.51 -11.10
N LEU A 632 -35.75 -1.95 -10.90
CA LEU A 632 -35.61 -0.54 -10.54
C LEU A 632 -36.21 0.32 -11.66
N GLN A 633 -37.52 0.57 -11.62
CA GLN A 633 -38.24 1.75 -12.13
C GLN A 633 -39.72 1.43 -12.35
N LYS A 634 -40.56 1.72 -11.35
CA LYS A 634 -41.90 2.35 -11.42
C LYS A 634 -42.79 1.85 -10.28
N THR A 635 -43.35 2.83 -9.54
CA THR A 635 -44.70 2.87 -8.90
C THR A 635 -45.07 1.65 -8.03
N ASP A 636 -45.38 1.76 -6.74
CA ASP A 636 -46.57 2.46 -6.24
C ASP A 636 -46.56 2.58 -4.70
N GLU A 637 -47.27 3.60 -4.22
CA GLU A 637 -47.45 4.07 -2.85
C GLU A 637 -48.28 3.13 -1.93
N ASP A 638 -48.54 1.88 -2.34
CA ASP A 638 -49.51 0.98 -1.69
C ASP A 638 -48.96 0.18 -0.50
N TRP A 639 -47.64 0.16 -0.27
CA TRP A 639 -47.03 -0.63 0.82
C TRP A 639 -47.24 -0.02 2.22
N LEU A 640 -47.46 1.30 2.30
CA LEU A 640 -47.54 2.08 3.55
C LEU A 640 -48.81 1.85 4.39
N LEU A 641 -49.92 1.42 3.79
CA LEU A 641 -51.21 1.29 4.50
C LEU A 641 -51.36 -0.04 5.26
N SER A 642 -50.46 -1.00 5.04
CA SER A 642 -50.54 -2.34 5.66
C SER A 642 -49.80 -2.47 6.99
N ALA A 643 -48.95 -1.49 7.36
CA ALA A 643 -48.08 -1.54 8.54
C ALA A 643 -48.78 -1.20 9.88
N GLY A 644 -50.05 -0.80 9.86
CA GLY A 644 -50.75 -0.25 11.03
C GLY A 644 -51.29 -1.24 12.07
N SER A 645 -51.24 -2.56 11.84
CA SER A 645 -52.04 -3.52 12.65
C SER A 645 -51.27 -4.56 13.48
N SER A 646 -49.93 -4.49 13.66
CA SER A 646 -49.21 -5.47 14.50
C SER A 646 -48.07 -4.92 15.38
N ALA A 647 -48.17 -3.66 15.85
CA ALA A 647 -47.05 -2.98 16.52
C ALA A 647 -46.65 -3.49 17.93
N ALA A 648 -47.36 -4.44 18.54
CA ALA A 648 -47.13 -4.85 19.93
C ALA A 648 -46.08 -5.97 20.12
N GLY A 649 -45.37 -6.39 19.07
CA GLY A 649 -44.33 -7.43 19.15
C GLY A 649 -43.25 -7.38 18.06
N ASP A 650 -43.17 -6.29 17.30
CA ASP A 650 -42.21 -6.16 16.20
C ASP A 650 -40.89 -5.56 16.72
N THR A 651 -39.84 -6.40 16.81
CA THR A 651 -38.52 -6.02 17.32
C THR A 651 -37.91 -4.87 16.53
N LEU A 652 -38.19 -4.78 15.23
CA LEU A 652 -37.73 -3.69 14.36
C LEU A 652 -38.28 -2.33 14.81
N CYS A 653 -39.59 -2.26 15.09
CA CYS A 653 -40.24 -1.05 15.57
C CYS A 653 -39.71 -0.62 16.94
N THR A 654 -39.38 -1.58 17.82
CA THR A 654 -38.78 -1.27 19.13
C THR A 654 -37.37 -0.69 19.00
N THR A 655 -36.54 -1.27 18.11
CA THR A 655 -35.18 -0.81 17.84
C THR A 655 -35.16 0.61 17.26
N ILE A 656 -36.00 0.88 16.26
CA ILE A 656 -36.08 2.22 15.64
C ILE A 656 -36.60 3.25 16.65
N SER A 657 -37.65 2.92 17.41
CA SER A 657 -38.25 3.83 18.40
C SER A 657 -37.27 4.21 19.51
N ALA A 658 -36.38 3.30 19.92
CA ALA A 658 -35.38 3.55 20.96
C ALA A 658 -34.35 4.62 20.56
N VAL A 659 -34.07 4.75 19.26
CA VAL A 659 -32.95 5.55 18.75
C VAL A 659 -33.42 6.73 17.85
N ALA A 660 -34.71 6.79 17.51
CA ALA A 660 -35.32 7.73 16.56
C ALA A 660 -34.97 9.21 16.81
N HIS A 661 -35.05 9.69 18.05
CA HIS A 661 -34.76 11.11 18.36
C HIS A 661 -33.31 11.49 18.02
N LEU A 662 -32.36 10.61 18.34
CA LEU A 662 -30.93 10.89 18.19
C LEU A 662 -30.49 10.71 16.72
N ILE A 663 -31.02 9.71 16.01
CA ILE A 663 -30.83 9.56 14.56
C ILE A 663 -31.41 10.76 13.80
N GLY A 664 -32.60 11.24 14.18
CA GLY A 664 -33.24 12.37 13.51
C GLY A 664 -32.42 13.65 13.56
N LYS A 665 -31.80 13.90 14.72
CA LYS A 665 -30.87 15.02 14.92
C LYS A 665 -29.60 14.86 14.08
N THR A 666 -29.01 13.67 14.07
CA THR A 666 -27.79 13.38 13.29
C THR A 666 -28.06 13.49 11.78
N LEU A 667 -29.15 12.90 11.30
CA LEU A 667 -29.56 12.95 9.90
C LEU A 667 -29.85 14.39 9.43
N ALA A 668 -30.53 15.20 10.26
CA ALA A 668 -30.80 16.59 9.93
C ALA A 668 -29.51 17.42 9.79
N ASN A 669 -28.53 17.20 10.66
CA ASN A 669 -27.21 17.83 10.59
C ASN A 669 -26.38 17.33 9.38
N ASP A 670 -26.52 16.06 9.02
CA ASP A 670 -25.77 15.47 7.91
C ASP A 670 -26.31 15.91 6.55
N ILE A 671 -27.63 16.02 6.39
CA ILE A 671 -28.24 16.55 5.16
C ILE A 671 -27.80 17.98 4.86
N SER A 672 -27.59 18.83 5.89
CA SER A 672 -27.06 20.17 5.68
C SER A 672 -25.61 20.15 5.19
N ASN A 673 -24.79 19.22 5.69
CA ASN A 673 -23.34 19.19 5.50
C ASN A 673 -22.85 18.31 4.34
N LEU A 674 -23.67 17.42 3.79
CA LEU A 674 -23.24 16.49 2.73
C LEU A 674 -23.12 17.16 1.35
N PRO A 675 -22.25 16.68 0.45
CA PRO A 675 -22.22 17.10 -0.94
C PRO A 675 -23.57 16.92 -1.65
N PRO A 676 -23.95 17.79 -2.60
CA PRO A 676 -25.27 17.78 -3.26
C PRO A 676 -25.61 16.44 -3.93
N GLN A 677 -24.61 15.72 -4.44
CA GLN A 677 -24.76 14.38 -5.02
C GLN A 677 -25.30 13.32 -4.05
N TYR A 678 -25.12 13.49 -2.74
CA TYR A 678 -25.63 12.58 -1.71
C TYR A 678 -26.92 13.09 -1.03
N LYS A 679 -27.22 14.39 -1.15
CA LYS A 679 -28.41 15.01 -0.53
C LYS A 679 -29.73 14.47 -1.09
N LEU A 680 -29.80 14.19 -2.39
CA LEU A 680 -31.01 13.68 -3.03
C LEU A 680 -31.41 12.30 -2.47
N PHE A 681 -30.42 11.42 -2.25
CA PHE A 681 -30.64 10.08 -1.70
C PHE A 681 -31.13 10.12 -0.24
N LEU A 682 -30.53 10.98 0.59
CA LEU A 682 -30.95 11.14 1.99
C LEU A 682 -32.26 11.92 2.15
N ALA A 683 -32.58 12.80 1.22
CA ALA A 683 -33.90 13.44 1.15
C ALA A 683 -35.00 12.42 0.82
N ILE A 684 -34.74 11.44 -0.03
CA ILE A 684 -35.67 10.32 -0.30
C ILE A 684 -35.87 9.46 0.95
N LEU A 685 -34.79 9.17 1.71
CA LEU A 685 -34.87 8.50 3.01
C LEU A 685 -35.71 9.30 4.04
N ARG A 686 -35.60 10.64 4.03
CA ARG A 686 -36.36 11.52 4.93
C ARG A 686 -37.85 11.58 4.58
N VAL A 687 -38.20 11.53 3.29
CA VAL A 687 -39.59 11.69 2.81
C VAL A 687 -40.39 10.38 2.88
N ASN A 688 -39.76 9.21 2.74
CA ASN A 688 -40.49 7.94 2.66
C ASN A 688 -40.74 7.22 4.00
N GLU A 689 -40.03 7.56 5.08
CA GLU A 689 -40.15 6.80 6.35
C GLU A 689 -40.49 7.63 7.60
N TRP A 690 -40.24 8.95 7.62
CA TRP A 690 -40.24 9.70 8.90
C TRP A 690 -41.43 10.64 9.12
N ASP A 691 -42.14 11.06 8.07
CA ASP A 691 -43.32 11.93 8.21
C ASP A 691 -44.62 11.17 8.55
N SER A 692 -44.66 9.84 8.38
CA SER A 692 -45.90 9.05 8.55
C SER A 692 -46.14 8.52 9.98
N GLN A 693 -45.12 8.45 10.84
CA GLN A 693 -45.28 8.02 12.24
C GLN A 693 -45.48 9.18 13.23
N PHE A 694 -45.04 10.41 12.91
CA PHE A 694 -45.11 11.54 13.84
C PHE A 694 -46.41 12.37 13.77
N THR A 695 -47.30 12.12 12.81
CA THR A 695 -48.57 12.88 12.70
C THR A 695 -49.68 12.42 13.64
N SER A 696 -49.50 11.36 14.44
CA SER A 696 -50.57 10.90 15.35
C SER A 696 -50.41 11.31 16.81
N GLN A 697 -49.23 11.73 17.29
CA GLN A 697 -49.05 12.17 18.69
C GLN A 697 -47.95 13.23 18.86
N SER A 698 -48.23 14.49 18.49
CA SER A 698 -47.92 15.70 19.26
C SER A 698 -47.92 16.93 18.35
N ARG A 699 -48.76 17.91 18.68
CA ARG A 699 -48.73 19.26 18.08
C ARG A 699 -47.51 20.00 18.63
N PHE A 700 -46.55 20.38 17.77
CA PHE A 700 -45.80 21.62 17.94
C PHE A 700 -45.53 22.28 16.57
N PRO A 701 -45.56 23.62 16.49
CA PRO A 701 -45.64 24.33 15.23
C PRO A 701 -44.24 24.68 14.71
N PHE A 702 -43.92 24.25 13.48
CA PHE A 702 -42.93 24.95 12.67
C PHE A 702 -43.52 25.24 11.31
N THR A 703 -43.55 26.53 11.00
CA THR A 703 -44.18 27.14 9.84
C THR A 703 -43.56 26.66 8.53
N SER A 704 -44.45 26.33 7.60
CA SER A 704 -44.22 26.19 6.18
C SER A 704 -43.58 27.45 5.58
N ALA A 705 -42.30 27.37 5.20
CA ALA A 705 -41.72 28.28 4.21
C ALA A 705 -40.31 27.82 3.77
N SER A 706 -40.22 27.05 2.69
CA SER A 706 -39.23 27.26 1.62
C SER A 706 -39.44 26.21 0.52
N VAL A 707 -40.35 26.55 -0.40
CA VAL A 707 -40.42 25.93 -1.72
C VAL A 707 -39.10 26.24 -2.43
N ILE A 708 -38.24 25.24 -2.62
CA ILE A 708 -37.11 25.36 -3.55
C ILE A 708 -37.69 25.15 -4.94
N SER A 709 -37.85 26.25 -5.68
CA SER A 709 -38.15 26.20 -7.11
C SER A 709 -36.95 25.64 -7.85
N LEU A 710 -37.13 24.49 -8.49
CA LEU A 710 -36.22 23.97 -9.50
C LEU A 710 -36.37 24.84 -10.76
N GLY A 711 -35.34 25.60 -11.08
CA GLY A 711 -35.18 26.29 -12.35
C GLY A 711 -33.94 25.77 -13.06
N ASN A 712 -34.19 25.06 -14.18
CA ASN A 712 -33.32 24.62 -15.28
C ASN A 712 -31.89 24.16 -15.01
#